data_AF-A0A0T9R1Y9-F1
#
_entry.id   AF-A0A0T9R1Y9-F1
#
_cell.length_a   1.000
_cell.length_b   1.000
_cell.length_c   1.000
_cell.angle_alpha   90.00
_cell.angle_beta   90.00
_cell.angle_gamma   90.00
#
_symmetry.space_group_name_H-M   'P 1'
#
loop_
_entity.id
_entity.type
_entity.pdbx_description
1 polymer ?
#
loop_
_entity_poly.entity_id
_entity_poly.type
_entity_poly.pdbx_seq_one_letter_code
_entity_poly.pdbx_strand_id
1 'polypeptide(L)'
;MPAKLPKFSYPVPSNKNGHAFSTTEDLLSKLDGESSGQYLVGSQGMWHGGIHITDATIPWCALSTNSEVEQQYRSEPYKGEQFIHCMADGEIVAWRVCKDYESTAIPWRDESLHFSTSFVLVKHYVQPGDTDASGLTFYTLYMNLAPFSAYAQQSGDCNRKTASIRRYYSSVDDVLASRAAGSLVKDTPVTLSDSIIARSSDRRQFTEVTIAEETKNTAGTTLNAGTKVWTVSDRGSLKAESSVPVPSWWAKCTPAYDAQPAGRVNCTSRTNWSYYLSRDDVLARKTAGRLVAGFPLAYEPDNAAQQVTRPGVQVADASNTFSLITLGRNVDKQKKGDRVWVVSDGDSLTPITPTTSASPRVFGDVVKPPTAIAINAGDSIGHMGFFQLPEENGKRSRYQVHIECFSIDDRLPTFLTNPEHVGEQSPAFLKYPKEASLFIKNAQEQMVDSTRKTLTQGIVTLSKVPVVEIDGQPTYYQIHKENGYLAANSVQKLSQYALGELGFVALDKASESFNLLDGIQHPDNVVKGILEQMYKAAQDETRTSHALNEYNYQRLLELIDSNHDGRYSEQEYLQAVHNVSYRDHRYRIIAKHASEWYYDKDDLLWKTYLDTLTIDAPQWKTYTEAFIEKIKWMKQVEDMGPELWHMHPVAFLGALKLELEKQVIFPLIVKPENDPEHVWSRYDWRNMHQLNMAAYGTNRSGGRRKHAARDLYTKPYEKVVAICDGKVLGTNPFYDGTNEITILHTTFDGRKFIARYGELDPSSITVRIGDEVKQGYHIGNTGKLVNPATGQPTLTFGGVTVYMLHFELYSGQIAYNINTPLTDRTRPPFLRRSDLVDPIDILSEGYTNTFIKKASYGERLDISTLCTSENGKAFIKGWESLGLNAYNDSEGYCTIGFGHLIEKLRCENITLPSEYQGGITQDKAKEIFDADLIRFENGVKRDIHVDLYQYEFDALVSLLFNCGEFFFAANKAPALLRLINSEEYESAANEFLDITNHGNTGLVRRRSAENNIFLNNIYDSSH
;
A
#
# COMPACT_ATOMS: atom_id res chain seq x y z
N MET A 1 -1.21 19.39 22.02
CA MET A 1 -0.48 18.14 21.73
C MET A 1 -0.12 18.18 20.26
N PRO A 2 1.07 17.76 19.82
CA PRO A 2 1.41 17.79 18.40
C PRO A 2 0.41 16.98 17.58
N ALA A 3 0.25 17.34 16.29
CA ALA A 3 -0.59 16.63 15.34
C ALA A 3 -0.39 15.10 15.41
N LYS A 4 -1.50 14.35 15.35
CA LYS A 4 -1.53 12.89 15.37
C LYS A 4 -2.24 12.40 14.11
N LEU A 5 -1.47 11.99 13.12
CA LEU A 5 -2.00 11.44 11.87
C LEU A 5 -1.72 9.94 11.83
N PRO A 6 -2.75 9.07 11.90
CA PRO A 6 -2.53 7.64 11.72
C PRO A 6 -2.12 7.37 10.27
N LYS A 7 -1.33 6.30 10.05
CA LYS A 7 -1.14 5.80 8.69
C LYS A 7 -2.45 5.23 8.17
N PHE A 8 -2.60 5.20 6.86
CA PHE A 8 -3.79 4.69 6.17
C PHE A 8 -3.43 3.67 5.10
N SER A 9 -4.28 2.66 4.92
CA SER A 9 -4.18 1.66 3.86
C SER A 9 -5.55 1.25 3.35
N TYR A 10 -5.59 0.70 2.13
CA TYR A 10 -6.82 0.13 1.59
C TYR A 10 -7.16 -1.19 2.29
N PRO A 11 -8.45 -1.49 2.51
CA PRO A 11 -8.89 -2.68 3.24
C PRO A 11 -8.62 -3.99 2.49
N VAL A 12 -8.32 -3.91 1.19
CA VAL A 12 -8.03 -5.06 0.32
C VAL A 12 -6.95 -4.70 -0.71
N PRO A 13 -6.14 -5.66 -1.16
CA PRO A 13 -5.22 -5.46 -2.28
C PRO A 13 -5.94 -5.54 -3.64
N SER A 14 -5.31 -4.97 -4.67
CA SER A 14 -5.83 -4.90 -6.04
C SER A 14 -5.76 -6.23 -6.80
N ASN A 15 -4.99 -7.19 -6.31
CA ASN A 15 -4.91 -8.54 -6.87
C ASN A 15 -4.40 -9.59 -5.85
N LYS A 16 -4.44 -10.86 -6.27
CA LYS A 16 -4.00 -12.03 -5.50
C LYS A 16 -2.53 -12.04 -5.07
N ASN A 17 -1.68 -11.21 -5.67
CA ASN A 17 -0.25 -11.10 -5.32
C ASN A 17 0.00 -10.04 -4.24
N GLY A 18 -1.05 -9.37 -3.75
CA GLY A 18 -0.94 -8.38 -2.68
C GLY A 18 -0.52 -6.99 -3.15
N HIS A 19 -0.63 -6.68 -4.44
CA HIS A 19 -0.38 -5.31 -4.90
C HIS A 19 -1.42 -4.36 -4.31
N ALA A 20 -1.01 -3.15 -3.92
CA ALA A 20 -1.94 -2.11 -3.50
C ALA A 20 -2.77 -1.59 -4.68
N PHE A 21 -3.89 -0.93 -4.38
CA PHE A 21 -4.53 -0.04 -5.33
C PHE A 21 -3.69 1.24 -5.48
N SER A 22 -3.61 1.77 -6.70
CA SER A 22 -2.81 2.97 -6.97
C SER A 22 -3.50 4.25 -6.48
N THR A 23 -4.83 4.25 -6.48
CA THR A 23 -5.65 5.41 -6.07
C THR A 23 -6.90 4.96 -5.31
N THR A 24 -7.53 5.92 -4.60
CA THR A 24 -8.83 5.70 -3.95
C THR A 24 -9.90 5.42 -4.99
N GLU A 25 -9.84 6.09 -6.14
CA GLU A 25 -10.78 5.90 -7.24
C GLU A 25 -10.70 4.48 -7.82
N ASP A 26 -9.51 3.89 -7.94
CA ASP A 26 -9.37 2.52 -8.45
C ASP A 26 -10.11 1.51 -7.57
N LEU A 27 -10.07 1.71 -6.24
CA LEU A 27 -10.84 0.88 -5.32
C LEU A 27 -12.34 1.18 -5.42
N LEU A 28 -12.75 2.45 -5.44
CA LEU A 28 -14.17 2.81 -5.56
C LEU A 28 -14.79 2.29 -6.86
N SER A 29 -14.09 2.45 -8.00
CA SER A 29 -14.48 1.89 -9.30
C SER A 29 -14.57 0.35 -9.27
N LYS A 30 -13.73 -0.31 -8.47
CA LYS A 30 -13.81 -1.76 -8.28
C LYS A 30 -15.05 -2.16 -7.47
N LEU A 31 -15.39 -1.35 -6.45
CA LEU A 31 -16.59 -1.52 -5.61
C LEU A 31 -17.89 -1.18 -6.35
N ASP A 32 -17.85 -0.37 -7.41
CA ASP A 32 -19.02 -0.14 -8.27
C ASP A 32 -19.51 -1.43 -8.98
N GLY A 33 -18.66 -2.47 -9.01
CA GLY A 33 -19.05 -3.81 -9.46
C GLY A 33 -19.86 -4.62 -8.44
N GLU A 34 -20.03 -4.12 -7.21
CA GLU A 34 -20.80 -4.80 -6.17
C GLU A 34 -22.30 -4.65 -6.40
N SER A 35 -23.02 -5.77 -6.33
CA SER A 35 -24.47 -5.83 -6.60
C SER A 35 -25.35 -5.39 -5.43
N SER A 36 -24.77 -5.20 -4.23
CA SER A 36 -25.50 -4.80 -3.01
C SER A 36 -24.52 -4.39 -1.91
N GLY A 37 -25.05 -3.82 -0.82
CA GLY A 37 -24.23 -3.32 0.29
C GLY A 37 -23.57 -1.98 -0.01
N GLN A 38 -24.28 -1.12 -0.75
CA GLN A 38 -23.83 0.21 -1.08
C GLN A 38 -24.16 1.16 0.07
N TYR A 39 -23.22 2.01 0.41
CA TYR A 39 -23.46 3.16 1.27
C TYR A 39 -24.35 4.18 0.53
N LEU A 40 -25.37 4.79 1.12
CA LEU A 40 -25.72 4.89 2.55
C LEU A 40 -27.03 4.16 2.93
N VAL A 41 -27.75 3.66 1.93
CA VAL A 41 -29.05 2.99 2.10
C VAL A 41 -29.02 1.66 1.38
N GLY A 42 -29.39 0.58 2.08
CA GLY A 42 -29.43 -0.77 1.52
C GLY A 42 -30.55 -0.95 0.49
N SER A 43 -30.54 -2.09 -0.19
CA SER A 43 -31.53 -2.44 -1.22
C SER A 43 -32.96 -2.67 -0.70
N GLN A 44 -33.15 -2.65 0.62
CA GLN A 44 -34.44 -2.79 1.31
C GLN A 44 -34.93 -1.46 1.91
N GLY A 45 -34.33 -0.34 1.48
CA GLY A 45 -34.73 0.99 1.97
C GLY A 45 -34.32 1.32 3.41
N MET A 46 -33.45 0.52 4.01
CA MET A 46 -32.95 0.74 5.37
C MET A 46 -31.59 1.42 5.36
N TRP A 47 -31.24 2.10 6.45
CA TRP A 47 -29.87 2.57 6.67
C TRP A 47 -28.84 1.46 6.43
N HIS A 48 -27.72 1.83 5.83
CA HIS A 48 -26.58 0.94 5.62
C HIS A 48 -25.29 1.72 5.89
N GLY A 49 -24.77 1.58 7.11
CA GLY A 49 -23.67 2.37 7.65
C GLY A 49 -22.29 2.10 7.03
N GLY A 50 -22.19 1.11 6.14
CA GLY A 50 -20.92 0.63 5.60
C GLY A 50 -20.98 0.21 4.13
N ILE A 51 -20.03 -0.65 3.76
CA ILE A 51 -19.90 -1.25 2.43
C ILE A 51 -19.74 -2.76 2.53
N HIS A 52 -20.21 -3.48 1.51
CA HIS A 52 -19.84 -4.87 1.28
C HIS A 52 -18.70 -4.97 0.26
N ILE A 53 -17.72 -5.83 0.54
CA ILE A 53 -16.76 -6.32 -0.45
C ILE A 53 -17.01 -7.81 -0.58
N THR A 54 -17.16 -8.30 -1.82
CA THR A 54 -17.52 -9.71 -2.07
C THR A 54 -16.51 -10.43 -2.97
N ASP A 55 -16.62 -11.75 -3.04
CA ASP A 55 -15.82 -12.56 -3.95
C ASP A 55 -16.12 -12.34 -5.43
N ALA A 56 -17.19 -11.61 -5.78
CA ALA A 56 -17.45 -11.19 -7.15
C ALA A 56 -16.38 -10.21 -7.66
N THR A 57 -15.88 -9.33 -6.80
CA THR A 57 -14.89 -8.31 -7.18
C THR A 57 -13.48 -8.64 -6.68
N ILE A 58 -13.35 -9.17 -5.45
CA ILE A 58 -12.08 -9.43 -4.76
C ILE A 58 -11.97 -10.91 -4.28
N PRO A 59 -12.04 -11.91 -5.17
CA PRO A 59 -12.08 -13.33 -4.78
C PRO A 59 -10.87 -13.81 -3.98
N TRP A 60 -9.71 -13.17 -4.14
CA TRP A 60 -8.46 -13.55 -3.46
C TRP A 60 -8.43 -13.23 -1.96
N CYS A 61 -9.42 -12.52 -1.41
CA CYS A 61 -9.56 -12.34 0.04
C CYS A 61 -10.59 -13.27 0.69
N ALA A 62 -11.24 -14.14 -0.08
CA ALA A 62 -12.15 -15.15 0.45
C ALA A 62 -11.37 -16.36 0.96
N LEU A 63 -11.84 -16.96 2.05
CA LEU A 63 -11.26 -18.18 2.61
C LEU A 63 -12.35 -19.20 2.90
N SER A 64 -12.27 -20.34 2.22
CA SER A 64 -13.24 -21.43 2.38
C SER A 64 -12.86 -22.38 3.51
N THR A 65 -13.88 -22.96 4.13
CA THR A 65 -13.75 -24.22 4.87
C THR A 65 -14.01 -25.41 3.93
N ASN A 66 -14.07 -26.63 4.48
CA ASN A 66 -14.53 -27.82 3.78
C ASN A 66 -16.05 -28.09 3.94
N SER A 67 -16.84 -27.10 4.37
CA SER A 67 -18.28 -27.26 4.59
C SER A 67 -19.02 -27.65 3.29
N GLU A 68 -20.05 -28.48 3.42
CA GLU A 68 -20.87 -28.91 2.26
C GLU A 68 -21.57 -27.72 1.59
N VAL A 69 -21.96 -26.71 2.38
CA VAL A 69 -22.66 -25.51 1.87
C VAL A 69 -21.76 -24.63 1.02
N GLU A 70 -20.47 -24.53 1.34
CA GLU A 70 -19.49 -23.83 0.50
C GLU A 70 -19.19 -24.62 -0.79
N GLN A 71 -19.13 -25.96 -0.69
CA GLN A 71 -18.93 -26.84 -1.87
C GLN A 71 -20.10 -26.79 -2.86
N GLN A 72 -21.33 -26.62 -2.36
CA GLN A 72 -22.52 -26.40 -3.19
C GLN A 72 -22.46 -25.07 -3.95
N TYR A 73 -21.90 -24.04 -3.32
CA TYR A 73 -21.71 -22.74 -3.97
C TYR A 73 -20.59 -22.79 -5.02
N ARG A 74 -19.50 -23.49 -4.72
CA ARG A 74 -18.31 -23.54 -5.59
C ARG A 74 -17.53 -24.85 -5.43
N SER A 75 -17.14 -25.46 -6.55
CA SER A 75 -16.36 -26.71 -6.57
C SER A 75 -14.90 -26.56 -6.14
N GLU A 76 -14.28 -25.41 -6.41
CA GLU A 76 -12.91 -25.10 -5.99
C GLU A 76 -12.92 -24.14 -4.80
N PRO A 77 -12.44 -24.54 -3.61
CA PRO A 77 -12.43 -23.68 -2.42
C PRO A 77 -11.45 -22.50 -2.59
N TYR A 78 -11.81 -21.35 -2.01
CA TYR A 78 -10.92 -20.21 -1.92
C TYR A 78 -9.83 -20.44 -0.88
N LYS A 79 -8.61 -19.98 -1.21
CA LYS A 79 -7.40 -20.27 -0.45
C LYS A 79 -7.00 -19.15 0.51
N GLY A 80 -7.70 -18.01 0.50
CA GLY A 80 -7.28 -16.83 1.25
C GLY A 80 -5.89 -16.36 0.84
N GLU A 81 -5.68 -16.09 -0.45
CA GLU A 81 -4.37 -15.63 -0.93
C GLU A 81 -3.95 -14.30 -0.31
N GLN A 82 -4.90 -13.46 0.11
CA GLN A 82 -4.67 -12.15 0.73
C GLN A 82 -5.65 -11.90 1.87
N PHE A 83 -5.23 -11.08 2.82
CA PHE A 83 -6.08 -10.65 3.94
C PHE A 83 -6.93 -9.43 3.59
N ILE A 84 -8.02 -9.28 4.34
CA ILE A 84 -8.58 -7.98 4.68
C ILE A 84 -7.61 -7.28 5.62
N HIS A 85 -7.28 -6.02 5.33
CA HIS A 85 -6.30 -5.23 6.07
C HIS A 85 -6.96 -4.16 6.95
N CYS A 86 -6.31 -3.85 8.08
CA CYS A 86 -6.66 -2.71 8.91
C CYS A 86 -6.47 -1.43 8.11
N MET A 87 -7.44 -0.52 8.11
CA MET A 87 -7.44 0.65 7.21
C MET A 87 -6.70 1.85 7.78
N ALA A 88 -6.51 1.91 9.10
CA ALA A 88 -5.77 2.96 9.78
C ALA A 88 -5.05 2.41 11.01
N ASP A 89 -3.98 3.08 11.45
CA ASP A 89 -3.35 2.77 12.74
C ASP A 89 -4.37 2.94 13.88
N GLY A 90 -4.35 2.05 14.85
CA GLY A 90 -5.30 2.09 15.95
C GLY A 90 -5.15 0.95 16.94
N GLU A 91 -6.24 0.68 17.65
CA GLU A 91 -6.31 -0.29 18.72
C GLU A 91 -7.53 -1.19 18.53
N ILE A 92 -7.35 -2.51 18.55
CA ILE A 92 -8.49 -3.43 18.62
C ILE A 92 -9.11 -3.30 20.00
N VAL A 93 -10.40 -2.97 20.04
CA VAL A 93 -11.16 -2.71 21.28
C VAL A 93 -12.26 -3.74 21.54
N ALA A 94 -12.68 -4.48 20.51
CA ALA A 94 -13.56 -5.63 20.66
C ALA A 94 -13.41 -6.58 19.47
N TRP A 95 -13.69 -7.86 19.68
CA TRP A 95 -13.83 -8.82 18.60
C TRP A 95 -14.81 -9.93 18.98
N ARG A 96 -15.24 -10.68 17.96
CA ARG A 96 -15.95 -11.95 18.11
C ARG A 96 -15.39 -12.90 17.08
N VAL A 97 -15.10 -14.14 17.47
CA VAL A 97 -14.67 -15.20 16.55
C VAL A 97 -15.70 -16.31 16.63
N CYS A 98 -16.38 -16.62 15.52
CA CYS A 98 -17.21 -17.80 15.44
C CYS A 98 -16.36 -19.04 15.14
N LYS A 99 -16.79 -20.18 15.67
CA LYS A 99 -16.05 -21.44 15.55
C LYS A 99 -16.16 -22.02 14.13
N ASP A 100 -17.37 -22.07 13.61
CA ASP A 100 -17.79 -22.65 12.34
C ASP A 100 -19.12 -22.02 11.90
N TYR A 101 -19.60 -22.34 10.69
CA TYR A 101 -20.84 -21.76 10.16
C TYR A 101 -22.10 -22.44 10.73
N GLU A 102 -21.99 -23.68 11.20
CA GLU A 102 -23.09 -24.42 11.81
C GLU A 102 -23.53 -23.78 13.13
N SER A 103 -22.58 -23.24 13.92
CA SER A 103 -22.87 -22.56 15.19
C SER A 103 -23.72 -21.29 15.06
N THR A 104 -23.75 -20.70 13.85
CA THR A 104 -24.43 -19.45 13.54
C THR A 104 -25.61 -19.64 12.58
N ALA A 105 -25.87 -20.86 12.13
CA ALA A 105 -26.91 -21.14 11.15
C ALA A 105 -28.31 -20.79 11.68
N ILE A 106 -29.15 -20.24 10.79
CA ILE A 106 -30.54 -19.89 11.09
C ILE A 106 -31.47 -20.71 10.18
N PRO A 107 -32.52 -21.36 10.73
CA PRO A 107 -33.51 -22.04 9.92
C PRO A 107 -34.19 -21.10 8.91
N TRP A 108 -34.32 -21.56 7.67
CA TRP A 108 -35.08 -20.87 6.62
C TRP A 108 -35.82 -21.92 5.79
N ARG A 109 -37.15 -21.97 5.97
CA ARG A 109 -38.02 -23.00 5.37
C ARG A 109 -37.50 -24.40 5.71
N ASP A 110 -37.19 -25.21 4.70
CA ASP A 110 -36.73 -26.59 4.85
C ASP A 110 -35.19 -26.72 4.94
N GLU A 111 -34.48 -25.59 5.00
CA GLU A 111 -33.01 -25.54 5.04
C GLU A 111 -32.49 -24.67 6.21
N SER A 112 -31.16 -24.55 6.32
CA SER A 112 -30.50 -23.60 7.22
C SER A 112 -29.59 -22.67 6.42
N LEU A 113 -29.63 -21.38 6.75
CA LEU A 113 -28.78 -20.35 6.15
C LEU A 113 -27.57 -20.10 7.04
N HIS A 114 -26.40 -20.13 6.40
CA HIS A 114 -25.11 -20.09 7.06
C HIS A 114 -24.44 -18.74 6.83
N PHE A 115 -23.88 -18.15 7.88
CA PHE A 115 -23.12 -16.91 7.79
C PHE A 115 -22.17 -16.77 8.97
N SER A 116 -21.09 -16.01 8.82
CA SER A 116 -20.17 -15.74 9.94
C SER A 116 -20.64 -14.55 10.78
N THR A 117 -20.58 -14.69 12.10
CA THR A 117 -20.74 -13.58 13.07
C THR A 117 -19.40 -13.02 13.55
N SER A 118 -18.29 -13.48 12.97
CA SER A 118 -16.95 -13.00 13.35
C SER A 118 -16.79 -11.54 12.97
N PHE A 119 -16.27 -10.74 13.90
CA PHE A 119 -15.93 -9.35 13.64
C PHE A 119 -14.70 -8.89 14.44
N VAL A 120 -14.07 -7.83 13.96
CA VAL A 120 -13.05 -7.06 14.67
C VAL A 120 -13.45 -5.59 14.64
N LEU A 121 -13.37 -4.93 15.79
CA LEU A 121 -13.61 -3.50 15.94
C LEU A 121 -12.31 -2.81 16.33
N VAL A 122 -11.90 -1.84 15.51
CA VAL A 122 -10.68 -1.05 15.71
C VAL A 122 -11.05 0.40 16.01
N LYS A 123 -10.48 0.95 17.08
CA LYS A 123 -10.58 2.37 17.45
C LYS A 123 -9.38 3.13 16.89
N HIS A 124 -9.63 4.29 16.32
CA HIS A 124 -8.63 5.16 15.73
C HIS A 124 -8.72 6.58 16.33
N TYR A 125 -7.64 7.33 16.21
CA TYR A 125 -7.61 8.75 16.54
C TYR A 125 -6.84 9.52 15.47
N VAL A 126 -7.45 10.59 14.96
CA VAL A 126 -6.82 11.54 14.03
C VAL A 126 -6.94 12.95 14.57
N GLN A 127 -5.87 13.72 14.51
CA GLN A 127 -5.81 15.11 14.92
C GLN A 127 -4.82 15.86 14.02
N PRO A 128 -5.29 16.53 12.96
CA PRO A 128 -4.40 17.26 12.06
C PRO A 128 -3.71 18.47 12.70
N GLY A 129 -4.34 19.13 13.67
CA GLY A 129 -3.83 20.33 14.34
C GLY A 129 -3.21 20.06 15.71
N ASP A 130 -2.91 21.12 16.45
CA ASP A 130 -2.19 21.05 17.73
C ASP A 130 -3.13 20.97 18.94
N THR A 131 -4.43 21.15 18.73
CA THR A 131 -5.44 21.10 19.77
C THR A 131 -6.46 19.98 19.53
N ASP A 132 -7.19 19.63 20.59
CA ASP A 132 -8.26 18.62 20.51
C ASP A 132 -9.46 19.09 19.66
N ALA A 133 -9.51 20.37 19.25
CA ALA A 133 -10.56 20.89 18.37
C ALA A 133 -10.47 20.30 16.95
N SER A 134 -9.27 19.94 16.49
CA SER A 134 -9.06 19.20 15.25
C SER A 134 -9.00 17.68 15.45
N GLY A 135 -9.27 17.19 16.67
CA GLY A 135 -9.25 15.78 17.00
C GLY A 135 -10.57 15.08 16.67
N LEU A 136 -10.49 13.84 16.17
CA LEU A 136 -11.63 12.96 15.94
C LEU A 136 -11.27 11.53 16.33
N THR A 137 -12.07 10.95 17.23
CA THR A 137 -12.09 9.50 17.44
C THR A 137 -13.08 8.86 16.47
N PHE A 138 -12.65 7.83 15.75
CA PHE A 138 -13.51 7.05 14.88
C PHE A 138 -13.16 5.56 14.98
N TYR A 139 -14.01 4.71 14.44
CA TYR A 139 -13.91 3.26 14.52
C TYR A 139 -14.08 2.65 13.14
N THR A 140 -13.40 1.53 12.90
CA THR A 140 -13.68 0.65 11.77
C THR A 140 -14.16 -0.71 12.28
N LEU A 141 -15.30 -1.15 11.76
CA LEU A 141 -15.87 -2.47 12.04
C LEU A 141 -15.67 -3.36 10.83
N TYR A 142 -15.03 -4.51 11.02
CA TYR A 142 -14.89 -5.55 10.00
C TYR A 142 -15.72 -6.76 10.42
N MET A 143 -16.86 -6.99 9.77
CA MET A 143 -17.81 -8.05 10.11
C MET A 143 -17.96 -9.07 8.97
N ASN A 144 -18.45 -10.26 9.29
CA ASN A 144 -18.57 -11.42 8.40
C ASN A 144 -17.21 -12.01 8.01
N LEU A 145 -16.20 -11.91 8.89
CA LEU A 145 -14.88 -12.50 8.67
C LEU A 145 -14.94 -14.04 8.72
N ALA A 146 -14.05 -14.74 8.02
CA ALA A 146 -14.03 -16.21 8.02
C ALA A 146 -13.93 -16.82 9.44
N PRO A 147 -14.64 -17.92 9.73
CA PRO A 147 -14.65 -18.58 11.03
C PRO A 147 -13.29 -19.19 11.38
N PHE A 148 -13.08 -19.52 12.65
CA PHE A 148 -11.86 -20.20 13.09
C PHE A 148 -11.59 -21.52 12.34
N SER A 149 -12.64 -22.30 12.05
CA SER A 149 -12.54 -23.56 11.30
C SER A 149 -11.89 -23.42 9.92
N ALA A 150 -12.03 -22.26 9.27
CA ALA A 150 -11.44 -21.98 7.96
C ALA A 150 -9.90 -21.96 8.01
N TYR A 151 -9.34 -21.48 9.12
CA TYR A 151 -7.90 -21.45 9.37
C TYR A 151 -7.39 -22.78 9.94
N ALA A 152 -8.17 -23.41 10.81
CA ALA A 152 -7.77 -24.65 11.48
C ALA A 152 -7.68 -25.85 10.53
N GLN A 153 -8.59 -25.98 9.55
CA GLN A 153 -8.62 -27.11 8.60
C GLN A 153 -7.43 -27.10 7.63
N GLN A 154 -6.88 -25.94 7.30
CA GLN A 154 -5.75 -25.81 6.36
C GLN A 154 -4.38 -25.88 7.05
N SER A 155 -4.35 -26.03 8.38
CA SER A 155 -3.14 -26.03 9.20
C SER A 155 -2.63 -27.43 9.59
N GLY A 156 -3.21 -28.50 9.05
CA GLY A 156 -2.78 -29.86 9.38
C GLY A 156 -1.32 -30.11 9.00
N ASP A 157 -0.40 -30.17 9.96
CA ASP A 157 1.02 -30.54 9.74
C ASP A 157 1.21 -31.91 9.07
N CYS A 158 0.16 -32.74 9.08
CA CYS A 158 0.12 -34.01 8.37
C CYS A 158 -0.14 -33.84 6.87
N ASN A 159 -0.71 -32.71 6.42
CA ASN A 159 -0.92 -32.45 5.00
C ASN A 159 0.40 -32.01 4.35
N ARG A 160 0.79 -32.76 3.32
CA ARG A 160 2.04 -32.62 2.60
C ARG A 160 1.83 -32.67 1.10
N LYS A 161 2.80 -32.13 0.37
CA LYS A 161 2.93 -32.35 -1.07
C LYS A 161 4.24 -33.04 -1.42
N THR A 162 4.23 -33.90 -2.43
CA THR A 162 5.45 -34.50 -2.96
C THR A 162 6.37 -33.42 -3.56
N ALA A 163 7.60 -33.32 -3.07
CA ALA A 163 8.55 -32.28 -3.51
C ALA A 163 9.01 -32.43 -4.97
N SER A 164 8.92 -33.64 -5.51
CA SER A 164 9.28 -34.06 -6.86
C SER A 164 8.46 -35.31 -7.21
N ILE A 165 8.67 -35.91 -8.38
CA ILE A 165 8.14 -37.25 -8.66
C ILE A 165 8.67 -38.23 -7.58
N ARG A 166 7.79 -39.02 -6.97
CA ARG A 166 8.12 -39.96 -5.88
C ARG A 166 7.54 -41.34 -6.15
N ARG A 167 8.36 -42.38 -5.99
CA ARG A 167 7.86 -43.76 -6.00
C ARG A 167 6.93 -43.99 -4.82
N TYR A 168 5.87 -44.74 -5.03
CA TYR A 168 5.01 -45.25 -3.97
C TYR A 168 4.99 -46.78 -3.97
N TYR A 169 4.66 -47.35 -2.82
CA TYR A 169 4.69 -48.78 -2.53
C TYR A 169 3.37 -49.17 -1.86
N SER A 170 2.87 -50.38 -2.12
CA SER A 170 1.57 -50.81 -1.60
C SER A 170 1.65 -51.38 -0.18
N SER A 171 2.84 -51.76 0.28
CA SER A 171 3.06 -52.40 1.59
C SER A 171 4.47 -52.14 2.13
N VAL A 172 4.68 -52.43 3.41
CA VAL A 172 6.01 -52.40 4.05
C VAL A 172 6.98 -53.37 3.35
N ASP A 173 6.52 -54.58 3.02
CA ASP A 173 7.34 -55.58 2.32
C ASP A 173 7.82 -55.06 0.96
N ASP A 174 6.96 -54.34 0.23
CA ASP A 174 7.32 -53.70 -1.03
C ASP A 174 8.39 -52.61 -0.85
N VAL A 175 8.31 -51.82 0.22
CA VAL A 175 9.33 -50.82 0.54
C VAL A 175 10.67 -51.53 0.79
N LEU A 176 10.68 -52.56 1.64
CA LEU A 176 11.88 -53.31 2.02
C LEU A 176 12.49 -54.05 0.81
N ALA A 177 11.67 -54.68 -0.03
CA ALA A 177 12.07 -55.34 -1.28
C ALA A 177 12.37 -54.36 -2.43
N SER A 178 12.16 -53.05 -2.23
CA SER A 178 12.30 -52.01 -3.25
C SER A 178 11.40 -52.20 -4.49
N ARG A 179 10.24 -52.85 -4.32
CA ARG A 179 9.25 -53.14 -5.38
C ARG A 179 8.20 -52.03 -5.44
N ALA A 180 8.44 -50.98 -6.22
CA ALA A 180 7.51 -49.86 -6.35
C ALA A 180 6.24 -50.25 -7.12
N ALA A 181 5.08 -49.80 -6.63
CA ALA A 181 3.78 -49.98 -7.29
C ALA A 181 3.52 -48.90 -8.36
N GLY A 182 4.15 -47.72 -8.24
CA GLY A 182 4.07 -46.64 -9.21
C GLY A 182 4.85 -45.42 -8.76
N SER A 183 4.59 -44.27 -9.39
CA SER A 183 5.14 -42.96 -8.95
C SER A 183 4.08 -41.87 -8.90
N LEU A 184 4.02 -41.17 -7.78
CA LEU A 184 3.27 -39.93 -7.58
C LEU A 184 3.97 -38.81 -8.37
N VAL A 185 3.17 -37.97 -9.02
CA VAL A 185 3.67 -36.76 -9.68
C VAL A 185 4.12 -35.72 -8.65
N LYS A 186 4.86 -34.70 -9.09
CA LYS A 186 5.20 -33.56 -8.22
C LYS A 186 3.93 -32.86 -7.74
N ASP A 187 3.96 -32.34 -6.51
CA ASP A 187 2.90 -31.56 -5.88
C ASP A 187 1.61 -32.36 -5.60
N THR A 188 1.71 -33.71 -5.55
CA THR A 188 0.59 -34.59 -5.16
C THR A 188 0.24 -34.38 -3.68
N PRO A 189 -1.00 -33.98 -3.33
CA PRO A 189 -1.45 -33.80 -1.95
C PRO A 189 -1.60 -35.14 -1.23
N VAL A 190 -0.98 -35.26 -0.05
CA VAL A 190 -1.01 -36.46 0.79
C VAL A 190 -1.10 -36.09 2.27
N THR A 191 -1.77 -36.92 3.06
CA THR A 191 -1.82 -36.80 4.52
C THR A 191 -0.95 -37.88 5.16
N LEU A 192 -0.01 -37.48 6.01
CA LEU A 192 0.89 -38.37 6.75
C LEU A 192 0.13 -39.19 7.79
N SER A 193 0.45 -40.48 7.93
CA SER A 193 0.07 -41.29 9.10
C SER A 193 1.23 -41.36 10.13
N ASP A 194 1.01 -42.05 11.24
CA ASP A 194 2.03 -42.31 12.28
C ASP A 194 2.98 -43.47 11.92
N SER A 195 2.67 -44.22 10.87
CA SER A 195 3.42 -45.42 10.46
C SER A 195 4.67 -45.03 9.68
N ILE A 196 5.84 -45.20 10.30
CA ILE A 196 7.16 -44.84 9.72
C ILE A 196 8.13 -46.00 9.82
N ILE A 197 8.78 -46.33 8.70
CA ILE A 197 9.84 -47.33 8.62
C ILE A 197 11.13 -46.74 8.04
N ALA A 198 12.26 -47.38 8.34
CA ALA A 198 13.54 -47.05 7.73
C ALA A 198 14.03 -48.24 6.91
N ARG A 199 14.38 -48.00 5.64
CA ARG A 199 14.95 -49.04 4.80
C ARG A 199 16.46 -49.12 4.98
N SER A 200 16.94 -50.32 5.33
CA SER A 200 18.35 -50.51 5.69
C SER A 200 19.32 -50.37 4.51
N SER A 201 18.91 -50.68 3.28
CA SER A 201 19.78 -50.66 2.09
C SER A 201 20.28 -49.26 1.73
N ASP A 202 19.47 -48.21 1.95
CA ASP A 202 19.79 -46.83 1.56
C ASP A 202 19.62 -45.80 2.69
N ARG A 203 19.26 -46.26 3.90
CA ARG A 203 19.03 -45.41 5.08
C ARG A 203 18.05 -44.28 4.77
N ARG A 204 16.95 -44.63 4.11
CA ARG A 204 15.84 -43.72 3.80
C ARG A 204 14.64 -44.02 4.70
N GLN A 205 13.97 -42.98 5.14
CA GLN A 205 12.70 -43.07 5.87
C GLN A 205 11.52 -43.11 4.88
N PHE A 206 10.55 -43.97 5.16
CA PHE A 206 9.28 -44.05 4.45
C PHE A 206 8.14 -43.89 5.45
N THR A 207 7.12 -43.15 5.04
CA THR A 207 5.87 -43.02 5.78
C THR A 207 4.72 -43.55 4.94
N GLU A 208 3.76 -44.22 5.57
CA GLU A 208 2.43 -44.42 4.99
C GLU A 208 1.67 -43.08 4.90
N VAL A 209 1.16 -42.79 3.71
CA VAL A 209 0.42 -41.57 3.42
C VAL A 209 -0.91 -41.92 2.78
N THR A 210 -1.92 -41.11 3.07
CA THR A 210 -3.24 -41.18 2.44
C THR A 210 -3.28 -40.15 1.31
N ILE A 211 -3.69 -40.55 0.11
CA ILE A 211 -3.96 -39.63 -1.01
C ILE A 211 -5.12 -38.71 -0.61
N ALA A 212 -4.88 -37.40 -0.56
CA ALA A 212 -5.89 -36.45 -0.07
C ALA A 212 -6.96 -36.13 -1.13
N GLU A 213 -6.58 -36.11 -2.40
CA GLU A 213 -7.44 -35.78 -3.55
C GLU A 213 -7.22 -36.78 -4.68
N GLU A 214 -8.25 -37.04 -5.49
CA GLU A 214 -8.12 -37.92 -6.65
C GLU A 214 -7.00 -37.40 -7.58
N THR A 215 -6.07 -38.28 -7.94
CA THR A 215 -4.90 -37.90 -8.74
C THR A 215 -4.52 -38.99 -9.73
N LYS A 216 -3.65 -38.68 -10.69
CA LYS A 216 -3.09 -39.67 -11.62
C LYS A 216 -1.60 -39.86 -11.34
N ASN A 217 -1.19 -41.13 -11.31
CA ASN A 217 0.24 -41.46 -11.25
C ASN A 217 0.94 -41.11 -12.58
N THR A 218 2.26 -41.19 -12.64
CA THR A 218 3.04 -40.89 -13.87
C THR A 218 2.72 -41.81 -15.06
N ALA A 219 2.05 -42.94 -14.83
CA ALA A 219 1.60 -43.87 -15.87
C ALA A 219 0.13 -43.63 -16.30
N GLY A 220 -0.53 -42.60 -15.75
CA GLY A 220 -1.91 -42.24 -16.08
C GLY A 220 -2.99 -43.01 -15.31
N THR A 221 -2.62 -43.89 -14.37
CA THR A 221 -3.58 -44.62 -13.52
C THR A 221 -4.14 -43.70 -12.44
N THR A 222 -5.47 -43.70 -12.27
CA THR A 222 -6.16 -42.94 -11.22
C THR A 222 -5.91 -43.55 -9.84
N LEU A 223 -5.60 -42.71 -8.87
CA LEU A 223 -5.53 -42.98 -7.45
C LEU A 223 -6.63 -42.17 -6.76
N ASN A 224 -7.62 -42.86 -6.18
CA ASN A 224 -8.75 -42.21 -5.53
C ASN A 224 -8.30 -41.54 -4.22
N ALA A 225 -8.98 -40.45 -3.83
CA ALA A 225 -8.87 -39.89 -2.49
C ALA A 225 -9.14 -40.97 -1.42
N GLY A 226 -8.37 -40.97 -0.34
CA GLY A 226 -8.41 -42.00 0.71
C GLY A 226 -7.50 -43.21 0.47
N THR A 227 -6.87 -43.35 -0.70
CA THR A 227 -5.95 -44.46 -0.97
C THR A 227 -4.70 -44.36 -0.08
N LYS A 228 -4.35 -45.44 0.64
CA LYS A 228 -3.13 -45.50 1.46
C LYS A 228 -1.97 -46.11 0.68
N VAL A 229 -0.82 -45.43 0.70
CA VAL A 229 0.42 -45.87 0.05
C VAL A 229 1.63 -45.51 0.88
N TRP A 230 2.75 -46.19 0.70
CA TRP A 230 4.02 -45.82 1.32
C TRP A 230 4.88 -45.00 0.38
N THR A 231 5.48 -43.92 0.85
CA THR A 231 6.44 -43.14 0.06
C THR A 231 7.59 -42.60 0.92
N VAL A 232 8.65 -42.16 0.26
CA VAL A 232 9.84 -41.63 0.93
C VAL A 232 9.54 -40.27 1.57
N SER A 233 9.85 -40.11 2.85
CA SER A 233 9.40 -38.98 3.68
C SER A 233 10.51 -38.15 4.31
N ASP A 234 11.78 -38.54 4.09
CA ASP A 234 12.94 -37.83 4.63
C ASP A 234 13.61 -36.89 3.61
N ARG A 235 14.56 -36.09 4.10
CA ARG A 235 15.42 -35.22 3.29
C ARG A 235 14.61 -34.24 2.44
N GLY A 236 13.49 -33.75 2.98
CA GLY A 236 12.57 -32.84 2.28
C GLY A 236 11.82 -33.49 1.12
N SER A 237 11.61 -34.81 1.16
CA SER A 237 10.88 -35.53 0.09
C SER A 237 9.40 -35.17 0.04
N LEU A 238 8.84 -34.77 1.19
CA LEU A 238 7.49 -34.27 1.38
C LEU A 238 7.58 -32.86 1.97
N LYS A 239 6.89 -31.90 1.35
CA LYS A 239 6.84 -30.51 1.83
C LYS A 239 5.56 -30.31 2.64
N ALA A 240 5.64 -29.57 3.75
CA ALA A 240 4.43 -29.04 4.40
C ALA A 240 3.59 -28.31 3.34
N GLU A 241 2.29 -28.57 3.32
CA GLU A 241 1.40 -27.61 2.69
C GLU A 241 1.48 -26.29 3.47
N SER A 242 1.50 -25.18 2.74
CA SER A 242 1.42 -23.86 3.36
C SER A 242 0.07 -23.74 4.04
N SER A 243 0.06 -23.75 5.37
CA SER A 243 -1.11 -23.35 6.14
C SER A 243 -1.47 -21.91 5.77
N VAL A 244 -2.77 -21.63 5.63
CA VAL A 244 -3.22 -20.25 5.46
C VAL A 244 -2.75 -19.44 6.66
N PRO A 245 -2.06 -18.30 6.44
CA PRO A 245 -1.63 -17.44 7.53
C PRO A 245 -2.85 -17.03 8.38
N VAL A 246 -2.68 -16.99 9.70
CA VAL A 246 -3.70 -16.46 10.62
C VAL A 246 -3.57 -14.94 10.75
N PRO A 247 -4.65 -14.23 11.12
CA PRO A 247 -4.58 -12.79 11.41
C PRO A 247 -3.52 -12.45 12.44
N SER A 248 -2.79 -11.34 12.22
CA SER A 248 -1.63 -10.96 13.04
C SER A 248 -1.98 -10.71 14.51
N TRP A 249 -3.23 -10.29 14.77
CA TRP A 249 -3.72 -9.99 16.11
C TRP A 249 -4.12 -11.23 16.93
N TRP A 250 -4.32 -12.41 16.30
CA TRP A 250 -4.72 -13.63 17.01
C TRP A 250 -3.71 -14.08 18.06
N ALA A 251 -2.41 -13.87 17.81
CA ALA A 251 -1.34 -14.17 18.75
C ALA A 251 -1.28 -13.18 19.93
N LYS A 252 -1.88 -12.00 19.79
CA LYS A 252 -1.96 -10.96 20.83
C LYS A 252 -3.17 -11.14 21.75
N CYS A 253 -4.06 -12.08 21.44
CA CYS A 253 -5.27 -12.36 22.21
C CYS A 253 -4.97 -13.18 23.47
N THR A 254 -5.83 -13.06 24.48
CA THR A 254 -5.81 -13.93 25.66
C THR A 254 -7.21 -14.50 25.90
N PRO A 255 -7.43 -15.82 25.69
CA PRO A 255 -6.51 -16.80 25.10
C PRO A 255 -6.26 -16.55 23.60
N ALA A 256 -5.11 -16.99 23.09
CA ALA A 256 -4.76 -16.84 21.68
C ALA A 256 -5.56 -17.78 20.77
N TYR A 257 -5.94 -17.29 19.59
CA TYR A 257 -6.56 -18.11 18.55
C TYR A 257 -5.48 -18.74 17.65
N ASP A 258 -4.44 -19.35 18.20
CA ASP A 258 -3.41 -19.98 17.36
C ASP A 258 -3.91 -21.29 16.70
N ALA A 259 -3.47 -21.53 15.47
CA ALA A 259 -3.77 -22.73 14.69
C ALA A 259 -2.97 -23.97 15.18
N GLN A 260 -2.67 -24.06 16.47
CA GLN A 260 -2.05 -25.26 17.02
C GLN A 260 -3.15 -26.34 17.20
N PRO A 261 -2.99 -27.53 16.59
CA PRO A 261 -3.88 -28.65 16.88
C PRO A 261 -3.87 -28.93 18.39
N ALA A 262 -5.03 -29.23 18.96
CA ALA A 262 -5.11 -29.64 20.36
C ALA A 262 -4.15 -30.82 20.63
N GLY A 263 -3.28 -30.69 21.64
CA GLY A 263 -2.34 -31.75 22.05
C GLY A 263 -0.91 -31.66 21.49
N ARG A 264 -0.57 -30.67 20.65
CA ARG A 264 0.81 -30.46 20.17
C ARG A 264 1.59 -29.49 21.04
N VAL A 265 2.86 -29.81 21.33
CA VAL A 265 3.77 -28.98 22.14
C VAL A 265 5.02 -28.62 21.33
N ASN A 266 5.28 -27.31 21.21
CA ASN A 266 6.54 -26.80 20.67
C ASN A 266 7.60 -26.81 21.79
N CYS A 267 8.79 -27.34 21.49
CA CYS A 267 9.87 -27.52 22.46
C CYS A 267 11.24 -27.16 21.87
N THR A 268 12.22 -27.04 22.75
CA THR A 268 13.63 -27.14 22.41
C THR A 268 14.25 -28.36 23.08
N SER A 269 15.22 -29.00 22.44
CA SER A 269 16.05 -30.01 23.11
C SER A 269 16.86 -29.37 24.24
N ARG A 270 16.80 -29.92 25.46
CA ARG A 270 17.55 -29.36 26.58
C ARG A 270 19.06 -29.60 26.46
N THR A 271 19.46 -30.70 25.81
CA THR A 271 20.86 -31.09 25.59
C THR A 271 21.04 -31.71 24.20
N ASN A 272 22.23 -32.24 23.94
CA ASN A 272 22.55 -32.94 22.71
C ASN A 272 21.93 -34.34 22.71
N TRP A 273 20.93 -34.56 21.85
CA TRP A 273 20.22 -35.84 21.74
C TRP A 273 20.43 -36.52 20.40
N SER A 274 20.61 -37.84 20.40
CA SER A 274 20.57 -38.61 19.15
C SER A 274 19.16 -38.70 18.60
N TYR A 275 19.02 -38.60 17.28
CA TYR A 275 17.76 -38.87 16.59
C TYR A 275 17.82 -40.13 15.72
N TYR A 276 16.66 -40.74 15.48
CA TYR A 276 16.48 -42.02 14.79
C TYR A 276 15.42 -41.89 13.68
N LEU A 277 15.53 -42.69 12.61
CA LEU A 277 14.62 -42.59 11.46
C LEU A 277 13.35 -43.43 11.60
N SER A 278 13.31 -44.41 12.49
CA SER A 278 12.13 -45.25 12.72
C SER A 278 12.09 -45.76 14.16
N ARG A 279 10.94 -46.29 14.55
CA ARG A 279 10.75 -47.00 15.82
C ARG A 279 11.75 -48.16 15.96
N ASP A 280 11.97 -48.92 14.90
CA ASP A 280 12.93 -50.03 14.90
C ASP A 280 14.37 -49.56 15.06
N ASP A 281 14.74 -48.42 14.45
CA ASP A 281 16.06 -47.81 14.64
C ASP A 281 16.27 -47.39 16.11
N VAL A 282 15.22 -46.90 16.80
CA VAL A 282 15.28 -46.61 18.24
C VAL A 282 15.57 -47.88 19.03
N LEU A 283 14.79 -48.94 18.82
CA LEU A 283 14.91 -50.21 19.54
C LEU A 283 16.26 -50.91 19.25
N ALA A 284 16.73 -50.85 18.01
CA ALA A 284 18.02 -51.38 17.58
C ALA A 284 19.21 -50.46 17.92
N ARG A 285 18.98 -49.32 18.58
CA ARG A 285 20.00 -48.31 18.92
C ARG A 285 20.81 -47.79 17.71
N LYS A 286 20.18 -47.73 16.54
CA LYS A 286 20.80 -47.33 15.27
C LYS A 286 20.58 -45.85 14.99
N THR A 287 21.44 -45.00 15.55
CA THR A 287 21.34 -43.54 15.43
C THR A 287 21.49 -43.04 14.00
N ALA A 288 20.79 -41.98 13.63
CA ALA A 288 20.89 -41.33 12.32
C ALA A 288 21.65 -40.00 12.35
N GLY A 289 21.69 -39.32 13.50
CA GLY A 289 22.42 -38.07 13.72
C GLY A 289 22.20 -37.54 15.14
N ARG A 290 22.45 -36.23 15.35
CA ARG A 290 22.27 -35.56 16.66
C ARG A 290 21.57 -34.21 16.52
N LEU A 291 20.64 -33.93 17.43
CA LEU A 291 20.08 -32.60 17.68
C LEU A 291 20.93 -31.94 18.78
N VAL A 292 21.43 -30.74 18.53
CA VAL A 292 22.18 -29.95 19.53
C VAL A 292 21.24 -29.38 20.60
N ALA A 293 21.76 -28.95 21.75
CA ALA A 293 20.97 -28.20 22.74
C ALA A 293 20.31 -26.96 22.11
N GLY A 294 19.08 -26.64 22.53
CA GLY A 294 18.28 -25.54 21.98
C GLY A 294 17.67 -25.82 20.60
N PHE A 295 17.69 -27.06 20.10
CA PHE A 295 17.15 -27.39 18.79
C PHE A 295 15.62 -27.31 18.79
N PRO A 296 14.98 -26.50 17.92
CA PRO A 296 13.54 -26.34 17.89
C PRO A 296 12.86 -27.57 17.27
N LEU A 297 11.83 -28.08 17.94
CA LEU A 297 11.04 -29.23 17.51
C LEU A 297 9.60 -29.15 18.04
N ALA A 298 8.71 -29.96 17.48
CA ALA A 298 7.33 -30.08 17.96
C ALA A 298 6.89 -31.54 18.01
N TYR A 299 6.05 -31.91 18.98
CA TYR A 299 5.56 -33.28 19.17
C TYR A 299 4.23 -33.34 19.93
N GLU A 300 3.62 -34.51 19.98
CA GLU A 300 2.36 -34.78 20.69
C GLU A 300 2.65 -35.67 21.92
N PRO A 301 2.74 -35.13 23.15
CA PRO A 301 3.06 -35.91 24.34
C PRO A 301 1.99 -36.95 24.72
N ASP A 302 0.75 -36.79 24.28
CA ASP A 302 -0.34 -37.71 24.60
C ASP A 302 -0.63 -38.74 23.48
N ASN A 303 0.11 -38.69 22.37
CA ASN A 303 -0.08 -39.62 21.25
C ASN A 303 0.77 -40.90 21.44
N ALA A 304 0.14 -41.93 22.02
CA ALA A 304 0.79 -43.22 22.28
C ALA A 304 1.28 -43.95 21.01
N ALA A 305 0.67 -43.71 19.84
CA ALA A 305 1.12 -44.31 18.58
C ALA A 305 2.48 -43.73 18.12
N GLN A 306 2.78 -42.51 18.55
CA GLN A 306 4.03 -41.79 18.27
C GLN A 306 5.07 -41.96 19.38
N GLN A 307 4.90 -42.91 20.30
CA GLN A 307 5.82 -43.16 21.40
C GLN A 307 6.38 -44.59 21.40
N VAL A 308 7.65 -44.71 21.80
CA VAL A 308 8.29 -46.00 22.03
C VAL A 308 9.23 -45.92 23.22
N THR A 309 9.11 -46.89 24.11
CA THR A 309 10.00 -47.03 25.27
C THR A 309 11.13 -47.98 24.91
N ARG A 310 12.37 -47.52 25.06
CA ARG A 310 13.58 -48.31 24.86
C ARG A 310 14.16 -48.72 26.22
N PRO A 311 14.32 -50.02 26.50
CA PRO A 311 14.98 -50.49 27.73
C PRO A 311 16.41 -49.95 27.86
N GLY A 312 16.89 -49.84 29.09
CA GLY A 312 18.28 -49.56 29.42
C GLY A 312 19.26 -50.57 28.79
N VAL A 313 20.55 -50.23 28.72
CA VAL A 313 21.58 -51.14 28.17
C VAL A 313 21.88 -52.25 29.17
N GLN A 314 21.84 -51.94 30.46
CA GLN A 314 21.92 -52.89 31.57
C GLN A 314 20.58 -53.02 32.29
N VAL A 315 20.38 -54.10 33.04
CA VAL A 315 19.14 -54.36 33.80
C VAL A 315 18.86 -53.26 34.85
N ALA A 316 19.90 -52.56 35.30
CA ALA A 316 19.81 -51.46 36.26
C ALA A 316 19.58 -50.06 35.64
N ASP A 317 19.68 -49.93 34.30
CA ASP A 317 19.51 -48.65 33.62
C ASP A 317 18.01 -48.34 33.42
N ALA A 318 17.61 -47.10 33.65
CA ALA A 318 16.25 -46.64 33.39
C ALA A 318 15.88 -46.78 31.90
N SER A 319 14.65 -47.22 31.64
CA SER A 319 14.08 -47.17 30.28
C SER A 319 13.87 -45.73 29.86
N ASN A 320 14.14 -45.42 28.58
CA ASN A 320 13.86 -44.09 28.06
C ASN A 320 12.68 -44.07 27.08
N THR A 321 11.81 -43.07 27.15
CA THR A 321 10.72 -42.84 26.19
C THR A 321 11.22 -41.97 25.04
N PHE A 322 10.88 -42.39 23.82
CA PHE A 322 11.16 -41.67 22.59
C PHE A 322 9.84 -41.30 21.92
N SER A 323 9.74 -40.07 21.42
CA SER A 323 8.61 -39.59 20.66
C SER A 323 9.01 -39.32 19.21
N LEU A 324 8.05 -39.52 18.30
CA LEU A 324 8.12 -38.98 16.95
C LEU A 324 7.93 -37.46 17.02
N ILE A 325 8.88 -36.71 16.47
CA ILE A 325 8.88 -35.24 16.49
C ILE A 325 8.96 -34.68 15.07
N THR A 326 8.54 -33.44 14.90
CA THR A 326 8.73 -32.65 13.67
C THR A 326 9.87 -31.66 13.85
N LEU A 327 10.82 -31.63 12.92
CA LEU A 327 12.00 -30.77 13.01
C LEU A 327 11.68 -29.29 12.72
N GLY A 328 12.07 -28.37 13.61
CA GLY A 328 11.88 -26.93 13.44
C GLY A 328 12.90 -26.24 12.52
N ARG A 329 14.03 -26.91 12.22
CA ARG A 329 15.06 -26.45 11.26
C ARG A 329 15.78 -27.64 10.61
N ASN A 330 16.63 -27.37 9.60
CA ASN A 330 17.44 -28.40 8.96
C ASN A 330 18.47 -29.00 9.93
N VAL A 331 18.73 -30.30 9.83
CA VAL A 331 19.81 -31.00 10.57
C VAL A 331 20.36 -32.16 9.74
N ASP A 332 21.68 -32.23 9.60
CA ASP A 332 22.37 -33.23 8.77
C ASP A 332 21.73 -33.35 7.36
N LYS A 333 21.21 -34.54 7.03
CA LYS A 333 20.50 -34.81 5.77
C LYS A 333 19.01 -34.46 5.83
N GLN A 334 18.47 -34.23 7.03
CA GLN A 334 17.06 -33.93 7.26
C GLN A 334 16.78 -32.44 7.10
N LYS A 335 15.57 -32.15 6.61
CA LYS A 335 15.08 -30.80 6.37
C LYS A 335 14.03 -30.42 7.40
N LYS A 336 13.83 -29.11 7.58
CA LYS A 336 12.74 -28.54 8.37
C LYS A 336 11.42 -29.20 7.94
N GLY A 337 10.64 -29.67 8.91
CA GLY A 337 9.38 -30.37 8.68
C GLY A 337 9.49 -31.89 8.51
N ASP A 338 10.68 -32.47 8.32
CA ASP A 338 10.86 -33.93 8.36
C ASP A 338 10.58 -34.45 9.79
N ARG A 339 10.09 -35.69 9.91
CA ARG A 339 9.78 -36.31 11.21
C ARG A 339 10.85 -37.31 11.63
N VAL A 340 11.32 -37.25 12.87
CA VAL A 340 12.35 -38.16 13.42
C VAL A 340 12.01 -38.55 14.86
N TRP A 341 12.61 -39.62 15.36
CA TRP A 341 12.42 -40.05 16.75
C TRP A 341 13.53 -39.50 17.64
N VAL A 342 13.18 -38.91 18.79
CA VAL A 342 14.12 -38.40 19.81
C VAL A 342 13.61 -38.76 21.20
N VAL A 343 14.51 -38.78 22.19
CA VAL A 343 14.15 -38.97 23.60
C VAL A 343 13.27 -37.80 24.08
N SER A 344 12.23 -38.13 24.84
CA SER A 344 11.16 -37.21 25.22
C SER A 344 10.67 -37.38 26.65
N ASP A 345 11.28 -38.28 27.43
CA ASP A 345 10.98 -38.44 28.85
C ASP A 345 11.68 -37.44 29.75
N GLY A 346 11.16 -37.33 30.98
CA GLY A 346 11.68 -36.44 32.00
C GLY A 346 11.82 -35.00 31.50
N ASP A 347 12.93 -34.37 31.88
CA ASP A 347 13.28 -33.00 31.52
C ASP A 347 14.06 -32.90 30.18
N SER A 348 13.99 -33.92 29.32
CA SER A 348 14.77 -34.02 28.07
C SER A 348 14.44 -32.92 27.05
N LEU A 349 13.21 -32.42 27.08
CA LEU A 349 12.68 -31.36 26.22
C LEU A 349 12.22 -30.18 27.09
N THR A 350 12.42 -28.97 26.60
CA THR A 350 11.94 -27.74 27.26
C THR A 350 10.79 -27.16 26.44
N PRO A 351 9.54 -27.19 26.94
CA PRO A 351 8.42 -26.55 26.28
C PRO A 351 8.72 -25.08 26.04
N ILE A 352 8.46 -24.61 24.83
CA ILE A 352 8.41 -23.18 24.53
C ILE A 352 7.04 -22.73 25.03
N THR A 353 6.98 -22.14 26.22
CA THR A 353 5.74 -21.66 26.81
C THR A 353 5.11 -20.62 25.86
N PRO A 354 3.90 -20.84 25.32
CA PRO A 354 3.13 -19.75 24.77
C PRO A 354 2.81 -18.80 25.91
N THR A 355 2.99 -17.51 25.71
CA THR A 355 2.57 -16.48 26.67
C THR A 355 1.04 -16.39 26.69
N THR A 356 0.31 -17.41 27.12
CA THR A 356 -1.16 -17.34 27.26
C THR A 356 -1.69 -18.19 28.41
N SER A 357 -2.61 -17.55 29.15
CA SER A 357 -3.46 -18.09 30.22
C SER A 357 -4.06 -19.47 29.87
N ALA A 358 -4.16 -20.34 30.88
CA ALA A 358 -4.77 -21.68 30.84
C ALA A 358 -6.30 -21.72 30.57
N SER A 359 -6.88 -20.64 30.02
CA SER A 359 -8.33 -20.54 29.73
C SER A 359 -8.65 -21.05 28.33
N PRO A 360 -9.77 -21.80 28.14
CA PRO A 360 -10.19 -22.28 26.83
C PRO A 360 -10.55 -21.10 25.89
N ARG A 361 -10.32 -21.29 24.59
CA ARG A 361 -10.70 -20.30 23.55
C ARG A 361 -12.19 -19.98 23.65
N VAL A 362 -12.52 -18.69 23.52
CA VAL A 362 -13.89 -18.19 23.56
C VAL A 362 -14.41 -18.10 22.13
N PHE A 363 -15.57 -18.68 21.84
CA PHE A 363 -16.18 -18.61 20.51
C PHE A 363 -17.61 -18.10 20.61
N GLY A 364 -18.01 -17.27 19.65
CA GLY A 364 -19.38 -16.73 19.57
C GLY A 364 -19.68 -15.55 20.51
N ASP A 365 -18.91 -15.35 21.57
CA ASP A 365 -19.04 -14.20 22.48
C ASP A 365 -18.22 -12.99 22.02
N VAL A 366 -18.65 -11.79 22.43
CA VAL A 366 -17.89 -10.56 22.26
C VAL A 366 -16.80 -10.52 23.33
N VAL A 367 -15.55 -10.40 22.90
CA VAL A 367 -14.39 -10.29 23.78
C VAL A 367 -13.86 -8.87 23.74
N LYS A 368 -13.65 -8.29 24.92
CA LYS A 368 -12.96 -7.02 25.12
C LYS A 368 -11.55 -7.32 25.62
N PRO A 369 -10.49 -6.76 25.01
CA PRO A 369 -9.16 -6.97 25.52
C PRO A 369 -9.00 -6.22 26.85
N PRO A 370 -8.32 -6.82 27.85
CA PRO A 370 -8.03 -6.13 29.11
C PRO A 370 -7.06 -4.95 28.92
N THR A 371 -6.24 -5.00 27.85
CA THR A 371 -5.32 -3.94 27.43
C THR A 371 -5.46 -3.74 25.94
N ALA A 372 -5.55 -2.49 25.47
CA ALA A 372 -5.64 -2.17 24.06
C ALA A 372 -4.60 -2.92 23.21
N ILE A 373 -5.05 -3.58 22.14
CA ILE A 373 -4.17 -4.32 21.23
C ILE A 373 -3.84 -3.41 20.05
N ALA A 374 -2.61 -2.89 20.03
CA ALA A 374 -2.14 -2.06 18.92
C ALA A 374 -2.15 -2.83 17.58
N ILE A 375 -2.66 -2.17 16.55
CA ILE A 375 -2.72 -2.65 15.17
C ILE A 375 -2.38 -1.51 14.22
N ASN A 376 -1.57 -1.79 13.20
CA ASN A 376 -1.16 -0.78 12.22
C ASN A 376 -2.00 -0.89 10.95
N ALA A 377 -2.08 0.21 10.21
CA ALA A 377 -2.58 0.20 8.84
C ALA A 377 -1.81 -0.84 8.00
N GLY A 378 -2.55 -1.70 7.30
CA GLY A 378 -1.99 -2.79 6.50
C GLY A 378 -1.87 -4.13 7.24
N ASP A 379 -1.99 -4.16 8.57
CA ASP A 379 -1.98 -5.41 9.32
C ASP A 379 -3.19 -6.29 8.97
N SER A 380 -3.01 -7.62 9.04
CA SER A 380 -4.05 -8.58 8.69
C SER A 380 -5.17 -8.66 9.75
N ILE A 381 -6.40 -8.36 9.32
CA ILE A 381 -7.62 -8.45 10.13
C ILE A 381 -8.23 -9.86 10.05
N GLY A 382 -8.33 -10.40 8.84
CA GLY A 382 -9.05 -11.65 8.56
C GLY A 382 -9.24 -11.89 7.06
N HIS A 383 -10.06 -12.87 6.72
CA HIS A 383 -10.52 -13.15 5.35
C HIS A 383 -12.03 -12.96 5.27
N MET A 384 -12.58 -12.80 4.08
CA MET A 384 -14.03 -12.80 3.86
C MET A 384 -14.61 -14.17 4.22
N GLY A 385 -15.68 -14.18 5.00
CA GLY A 385 -16.43 -15.38 5.35
C GLY A 385 -17.59 -15.62 4.39
N PHE A 386 -18.08 -16.86 4.39
CA PHE A 386 -19.26 -17.25 3.65
C PHE A 386 -20.52 -16.67 4.28
N PHE A 387 -21.48 -16.29 3.45
CA PHE A 387 -22.72 -15.64 3.87
C PHE A 387 -23.89 -16.03 2.96
N GLN A 388 -24.99 -16.46 3.58
CA GLN A 388 -26.25 -16.81 2.91
C GLN A 388 -27.39 -15.89 3.36
N LEU A 389 -28.04 -15.27 2.40
CA LEU A 389 -29.24 -14.45 2.61
C LEU A 389 -30.49 -15.20 2.13
N PRO A 390 -31.62 -15.08 2.83
CA PRO A 390 -32.89 -15.61 2.34
C PRO A 390 -33.36 -14.86 1.09
N GLU A 391 -34.02 -15.58 0.19
CA GLU A 391 -34.78 -15.03 -0.92
C GLU A 391 -36.17 -15.66 -0.96
N GLU A 392 -37.11 -15.03 -1.68
CA GLU A 392 -38.51 -15.47 -1.74
C GLU A 392 -38.69 -16.91 -2.21
N ASN A 393 -37.78 -17.42 -3.05
CA ASN A 393 -37.79 -18.80 -3.55
C ASN A 393 -36.43 -19.51 -3.38
N GLY A 394 -35.64 -19.13 -2.37
CA GLY A 394 -34.36 -19.79 -2.13
C GLY A 394 -33.43 -19.00 -1.22
N LYS A 395 -32.17 -18.92 -1.63
CA LYS A 395 -31.10 -18.22 -0.91
C LYS A 395 -30.06 -17.69 -1.88
N ARG A 396 -29.44 -16.57 -1.50
CA ARG A 396 -28.27 -16.02 -2.16
C ARG A 396 -27.03 -16.32 -1.34
N SER A 397 -26.04 -16.96 -1.96
CA SER A 397 -24.77 -17.31 -1.32
C SER A 397 -23.63 -16.50 -1.93
N ARG A 398 -22.67 -16.08 -1.10
CA ARG A 398 -21.41 -15.42 -1.51
C ARG A 398 -20.41 -15.41 -0.37
N TYR A 399 -19.17 -15.04 -0.65
CA TYR A 399 -18.25 -14.61 0.40
C TYR A 399 -18.30 -13.09 0.50
N GLN A 400 -18.29 -12.57 1.72
CA GLN A 400 -18.31 -11.12 1.93
C GLN A 400 -17.56 -10.71 3.20
N VAL A 401 -17.12 -9.46 3.22
CA VAL A 401 -16.86 -8.70 4.45
C VAL A 401 -17.74 -7.47 4.43
N HIS A 402 -18.33 -7.14 5.58
CA HIS A 402 -19.03 -5.88 5.80
C HIS A 402 -18.09 -4.93 6.57
N ILE A 403 -17.85 -3.73 6.02
CA ILE A 403 -16.95 -2.75 6.61
C ILE A 403 -17.71 -1.46 6.89
N GLU A 404 -17.74 -1.04 8.15
CA GLU A 404 -18.25 0.29 8.54
C GLU A 404 -17.13 1.18 9.04
N CYS A 405 -17.30 2.49 8.86
CA CYS A 405 -16.47 3.53 9.45
C CYS A 405 -17.41 4.50 10.16
N PHE A 406 -17.30 4.63 11.48
CA PHE A 406 -18.23 5.45 12.25
C PHE A 406 -17.55 6.18 13.41
N SER A 407 -18.20 7.23 13.92
CA SER A 407 -17.72 7.98 15.08
C SER A 407 -18.83 8.17 16.11
N ILE A 408 -18.46 8.07 17.39
CA ILE A 408 -19.29 8.45 18.54
C ILE A 408 -19.02 9.90 18.99
N ASP A 409 -18.13 10.61 18.30
CA ASP A 409 -17.62 11.90 18.71
C ASP A 409 -18.50 13.02 18.16
N ASP A 410 -19.19 13.73 19.06
CA ASP A 410 -20.05 14.86 18.68
C ASP A 410 -19.27 16.06 18.12
N ARG A 411 -17.92 16.04 18.18
CA ARG A 411 -17.08 17.04 17.50
C ARG A 411 -17.01 16.86 15.99
N LEU A 412 -17.53 15.76 15.42
CA LEU A 412 -17.42 15.48 13.99
C LEU A 412 -17.83 16.67 13.09
N PRO A 413 -18.97 17.38 13.32
CA PRO A 413 -19.30 18.56 12.51
C PRO A 413 -18.25 19.68 12.60
N THR A 414 -17.63 19.87 13.77
CA THR A 414 -16.56 20.87 13.96
C THR A 414 -15.26 20.40 13.29
N PHE A 415 -14.93 19.11 13.36
CA PHE A 415 -13.77 18.54 12.69
C PHE A 415 -13.80 18.81 11.17
N LEU A 416 -14.98 18.69 10.53
CA LEU A 416 -15.15 18.93 9.09
C LEU A 416 -14.82 20.37 8.67
N THR A 417 -14.93 21.36 9.57
CA THR A 417 -14.66 22.76 9.23
C THR A 417 -13.18 23.12 9.25
N ASN A 418 -12.29 22.18 9.61
CA ASN A 418 -10.86 22.44 9.81
C ASN A 418 -10.61 23.63 10.76
N PRO A 419 -11.00 23.53 12.05
CA PRO A 419 -11.09 24.67 12.95
C PRO A 419 -9.75 25.35 13.26
N GLU A 420 -8.65 24.64 13.04
CA GLU A 420 -7.28 25.15 13.22
C GLU A 420 -6.62 25.57 11.91
N HIS A 421 -7.35 25.60 10.79
CA HIS A 421 -6.84 26.01 9.48
C HIS A 421 -5.61 25.20 9.02
N VAL A 422 -5.52 23.94 9.46
CA VAL A 422 -4.39 23.04 9.19
C VAL A 422 -4.25 22.88 7.69
N GLY A 423 -3.03 22.94 7.16
CA GLY A 423 -2.75 22.73 5.73
C GLY A 423 -3.11 23.88 4.80
N GLU A 424 -3.59 25.04 5.28
CA GLU A 424 -3.86 26.20 4.41
C GLU A 424 -2.58 26.81 3.82
N GLN A 425 -1.45 26.70 4.52
CA GLN A 425 -0.13 27.13 4.03
C GLN A 425 0.45 26.16 2.97
N SER A 426 -0.14 24.98 2.82
CA SER A 426 0.27 23.97 1.83
C SER A 426 -0.98 23.34 1.21
N PRO A 427 -1.77 24.12 0.46
CA PRO A 427 -3.06 23.70 -0.02
C PRO A 427 -2.94 22.53 -0.99
N ALA A 428 -3.88 21.60 -0.89
CA ALA A 428 -3.91 20.38 -1.72
C ALA A 428 -4.86 20.51 -2.92
N PHE A 429 -5.83 21.43 -2.85
CA PHE A 429 -6.90 21.55 -3.83
C PHE A 429 -7.11 23.00 -4.29
N LEU A 430 -7.68 23.14 -5.48
CA LEU A 430 -8.26 24.38 -6.00
C LEU A 430 -9.75 24.19 -6.19
N LYS A 431 -10.52 25.12 -5.65
CA LYS A 431 -11.96 25.26 -5.90
C LYS A 431 -12.17 26.45 -6.82
N TYR A 432 -12.97 26.26 -7.86
CA TYR A 432 -13.31 27.32 -8.80
C TYR A 432 -14.84 27.48 -8.89
N PRO A 433 -15.34 28.72 -9.05
CA PRO A 433 -16.77 28.98 -9.15
C PRO A 433 -17.29 28.78 -10.57
N LYS A 434 -18.61 28.63 -10.68
CA LYS A 434 -19.37 28.72 -11.93
C LYS A 434 -19.33 30.16 -12.47
N GLU A 435 -19.42 30.33 -13.79
CA GLU A 435 -19.40 31.63 -14.48
C GLU A 435 -18.09 32.47 -14.34
N ALA A 436 -16.98 31.85 -13.96
CA ALA A 436 -15.67 32.51 -13.87
C ALA A 436 -15.07 32.71 -15.26
N SER A 437 -14.51 33.90 -15.56
CA SER A 437 -13.89 34.20 -16.85
C SER A 437 -12.70 33.28 -17.15
N LEU A 438 -12.72 32.66 -18.33
CA LEU A 438 -11.66 31.80 -18.83
C LEU A 438 -10.73 32.57 -19.76
N PHE A 439 -9.45 32.22 -19.71
CA PHE A 439 -8.39 32.74 -20.56
C PHE A 439 -7.83 31.62 -21.46
N ILE A 440 -7.21 32.01 -22.58
CA ILE A 440 -6.53 31.11 -23.52
C ILE A 440 -5.19 31.71 -23.92
N LYS A 441 -4.27 30.87 -24.41
CA LYS A 441 -3.03 31.34 -25.04
C LYS A 441 -3.31 31.72 -26.50
N ASN A 442 -2.91 32.92 -26.91
CA ASN A 442 -2.95 33.35 -28.31
C ASN A 442 -1.79 32.72 -29.12
N ALA A 443 -1.69 33.05 -30.42
CA ALA A 443 -0.65 32.51 -31.30
C ALA A 443 0.80 32.91 -30.91
N GLN A 444 0.95 33.91 -30.03
CA GLN A 444 2.21 34.36 -29.45
C GLN A 444 2.42 33.83 -28.01
N GLU A 445 1.64 32.83 -27.60
CA GLU A 445 1.65 32.22 -26.26
C GLU A 445 1.28 33.16 -25.09
N GLN A 446 0.70 34.32 -25.37
CA GLN A 446 0.24 35.26 -24.35
C GLN A 446 -1.17 34.92 -23.89
N MET A 447 -1.43 35.06 -22.59
CA MET A 447 -2.76 34.86 -22.02
C MET A 447 -3.69 36.01 -22.41
N VAL A 448 -4.80 35.67 -23.06
CA VAL A 448 -5.86 36.59 -23.47
C VAL A 448 -7.21 36.09 -23.00
N ASP A 449 -8.14 37.02 -22.74
CA ASP A 449 -9.52 36.68 -22.39
C ASP A 449 -10.16 35.87 -23.53
N SER A 450 -10.75 34.73 -23.18
CA SER A 450 -11.38 33.84 -24.16
C SER A 450 -12.84 34.20 -24.45
N THR A 451 -13.41 35.15 -23.70
CA THR A 451 -14.84 35.51 -23.60
C THR A 451 -15.75 34.39 -23.10
N ARG A 452 -15.20 33.20 -22.86
CA ARG A 452 -15.88 32.04 -22.28
C ARG A 452 -15.83 32.13 -20.76
N LYS A 453 -16.78 31.44 -20.12
CA LYS A 453 -16.83 31.30 -18.67
C LYS A 453 -16.89 29.83 -18.28
N THR A 454 -16.51 29.52 -17.04
CA THR A 454 -16.67 28.18 -16.48
C THR A 454 -18.14 27.80 -16.45
N LEU A 455 -18.44 26.59 -16.90
CA LEU A 455 -19.82 26.11 -16.98
C LEU A 455 -20.34 25.68 -15.60
N THR A 456 -19.46 25.17 -14.74
CA THR A 456 -19.79 24.69 -13.39
C THR A 456 -18.78 25.19 -12.36
N GLN A 457 -19.12 25.02 -11.08
CA GLN A 457 -18.12 25.04 -10.02
C GLN A 457 -17.43 23.68 -9.93
N GLY A 458 -16.18 23.65 -9.44
CA GLY A 458 -15.48 22.39 -9.30
C GLY A 458 -14.31 22.46 -8.34
N ILE A 459 -13.85 21.28 -7.95
CA ILE A 459 -12.65 21.09 -7.13
C ILE A 459 -11.69 20.18 -7.90
N VAL A 460 -10.43 20.59 -7.94
CA VAL A 460 -9.34 19.86 -8.60
C VAL A 460 -8.14 19.80 -7.67
N THR A 461 -7.38 18.69 -7.71
CA THR A 461 -6.14 18.57 -6.94
C THR A 461 -5.10 19.55 -7.49
N LEU A 462 -4.59 20.45 -6.64
CA LEU A 462 -3.69 21.53 -7.04
C LEU A 462 -2.43 21.00 -7.75
N SER A 463 -1.87 19.88 -7.29
CA SER A 463 -0.70 19.26 -7.91
C SER A 463 -0.94 18.72 -9.33
N LYS A 464 -2.21 18.56 -9.74
CA LYS A 464 -2.62 18.09 -11.07
C LYS A 464 -3.03 19.25 -11.99
N VAL A 465 -2.88 20.49 -11.53
CA VAL A 465 -3.30 21.69 -12.27
C VAL A 465 -2.05 22.41 -12.77
N PRO A 466 -1.80 22.44 -14.10
CA PRO A 466 -0.73 23.24 -14.67
C PRO A 466 -0.87 24.72 -14.28
N VAL A 467 0.25 25.32 -13.91
CA VAL A 467 0.32 26.71 -13.46
C VAL A 467 1.12 27.52 -14.47
N VAL A 468 0.59 28.69 -14.85
CA VAL A 468 1.34 29.71 -15.55
C VAL A 468 1.80 30.74 -14.53
N GLU A 469 3.10 30.89 -14.41
CA GLU A 469 3.73 31.83 -13.48
C GLU A 469 4.25 33.06 -14.23
N ILE A 470 4.08 34.22 -13.63
CA ILE A 470 4.68 35.49 -14.07
C ILE A 470 5.46 36.02 -12.87
N ASP A 471 6.73 36.35 -13.07
CA ASP A 471 7.65 36.78 -12.00
C ASP A 471 7.73 35.79 -10.81
N GLY A 472 7.63 34.49 -11.08
CA GLY A 472 7.67 33.42 -10.07
C GLY A 472 6.42 33.33 -9.21
N GLN A 473 5.31 33.97 -9.62
CA GLN A 473 4.02 33.89 -8.93
C GLN A 473 2.96 33.22 -9.81
N PRO A 474 2.20 32.24 -9.27
CA PRO A 474 1.05 31.65 -9.93
C PRO A 474 0.06 32.71 -10.37
N THR A 475 -0.09 32.89 -11.68
CA THR A 475 -0.99 33.91 -12.25
C THR A 475 -2.19 33.26 -12.94
N TYR A 476 -2.02 32.08 -13.55
CA TYR A 476 -3.14 31.31 -14.13
C TYR A 476 -3.06 29.82 -13.82
N TYR A 477 -4.22 29.19 -13.69
CA TYR A 477 -4.39 27.75 -13.48
C TYR A 477 -5.15 27.13 -14.64
N GLN A 478 -4.59 26.09 -15.26
CA GLN A 478 -5.25 25.41 -16.37
C GLN A 478 -6.31 24.42 -15.86
N ILE A 479 -7.58 24.69 -16.15
CA ILE A 479 -8.68 23.80 -15.82
C ILE A 479 -9.04 22.98 -17.06
N HIS A 480 -8.47 21.77 -17.16
CA HIS A 480 -8.67 20.88 -18.31
C HIS A 480 -10.14 20.58 -18.59
N LYS A 481 -10.95 20.37 -17.55
CA LYS A 481 -12.41 20.13 -17.68
C LYS A 481 -13.15 21.27 -18.37
N GLU A 482 -12.67 22.50 -18.22
CA GLU A 482 -13.25 23.71 -18.81
C GLU A 482 -12.54 24.10 -20.12
N ASN A 483 -11.48 23.37 -20.48
CA ASN A 483 -10.62 23.65 -21.64
C ASN A 483 -10.20 25.13 -21.72
N GLY A 484 -9.67 25.64 -20.61
CA GLY A 484 -9.26 27.03 -20.45
C GLY A 484 -8.45 27.27 -19.18
N TYR A 485 -8.01 28.51 -18.98
CA TYR A 485 -7.22 28.94 -17.83
C TYR A 485 -8.05 29.88 -16.95
N LEU A 486 -7.95 29.73 -15.64
CA LEU A 486 -8.51 30.67 -14.66
C LEU A 486 -7.41 31.56 -14.11
N ALA A 487 -7.72 32.82 -13.86
CA ALA A 487 -6.82 33.71 -13.14
C ALA A 487 -6.63 33.20 -11.70
N ALA A 488 -5.43 33.33 -11.14
CA ALA A 488 -5.12 32.82 -9.81
C ALA A 488 -5.99 33.45 -8.70
N ASN A 489 -6.49 34.67 -8.92
CA ASN A 489 -7.39 35.36 -8.00
C ASN A 489 -8.87 34.95 -8.13
N SER A 490 -9.25 34.16 -9.16
CA SER A 490 -10.62 33.66 -9.35
C SER A 490 -10.83 32.25 -8.80
N VAL A 491 -9.80 31.67 -8.18
CA VAL A 491 -9.85 30.34 -7.56
C VAL A 491 -9.54 30.42 -6.07
N GLN A 492 -10.12 29.51 -5.30
CA GLN A 492 -9.84 29.34 -3.88
C GLN A 492 -8.91 28.15 -3.67
N LYS A 493 -7.79 28.36 -2.97
CA LYS A 493 -6.91 27.29 -2.53
C LYS A 493 -7.51 26.65 -1.27
N LEU A 494 -7.60 25.33 -1.23
CA LEU A 494 -8.19 24.59 -0.13
C LEU A 494 -7.18 23.63 0.49
N SER A 495 -7.22 23.56 1.82
CA SER A 495 -6.56 22.49 2.58
C SER A 495 -7.24 21.15 2.32
N GLN A 496 -6.46 20.08 2.44
CA GLN A 496 -6.98 18.71 2.49
C GLN A 496 -7.93 18.49 3.69
N TYR A 497 -7.66 19.15 4.82
CA TYR A 497 -8.43 18.94 6.06
C TYR A 497 -9.72 19.75 6.11
N ALA A 498 -9.93 20.67 5.15
CA ALA A 498 -11.17 21.44 5.00
C ALA A 498 -12.27 20.56 4.36
N LEU A 499 -12.61 19.44 5.01
CA LEU A 499 -13.51 18.42 4.47
C LEU A 499 -14.88 18.98 4.11
N GLY A 500 -15.40 19.94 4.89
CA GLY A 500 -16.64 20.65 4.58
C GLY A 500 -16.57 21.39 3.24
N GLU A 501 -15.46 22.09 2.96
CA GLU A 501 -15.23 22.75 1.67
C GLU A 501 -15.00 21.78 0.52
N LEU A 502 -14.50 20.58 0.83
CA LEU A 502 -14.38 19.45 -0.11
C LEU A 502 -15.73 18.71 -0.32
N GLY A 503 -16.81 19.16 0.33
CA GLY A 503 -18.17 18.68 0.12
C GLY A 503 -18.63 17.60 1.09
N PHE A 504 -17.90 17.34 2.18
CA PHE A 504 -18.42 16.50 3.28
C PHE A 504 -19.50 17.24 4.06
N VAL A 505 -20.63 16.57 4.28
CA VAL A 505 -21.80 17.16 4.95
C VAL A 505 -22.25 16.24 6.07
N ALA A 506 -22.32 16.78 7.29
CA ALA A 506 -22.89 16.09 8.44
C ALA A 506 -24.42 16.30 8.47
N LEU A 507 -25.18 15.21 8.56
CA LEU A 507 -26.63 15.20 8.72
C LEU A 507 -26.98 14.57 10.08
N ASP A 508 -27.39 15.41 11.04
CA ASP A 508 -27.80 14.98 12.39
C ASP A 508 -29.32 14.92 12.51
N LYS A 509 -29.90 13.71 12.55
CA LYS A 509 -31.32 13.50 12.88
C LYS A 509 -31.56 12.14 13.53
N ALA A 510 -32.20 12.14 14.69
CA ALA A 510 -32.73 10.94 15.33
C ALA A 510 -33.82 10.31 14.45
N SER A 511 -33.69 9.02 14.13
CA SER A 511 -34.70 8.28 13.36
C SER A 511 -35.65 7.56 14.30
N GLU A 512 -36.97 7.68 14.09
CA GLU A 512 -37.97 6.93 14.86
C GLU A 512 -38.04 5.44 14.46
N SER A 513 -37.48 5.08 13.30
CA SER A 513 -37.48 3.72 12.72
C SER A 513 -36.23 3.44 11.87
N PHE A 514 -35.87 2.17 11.67
CA PHE A 514 -34.83 1.74 10.72
C PHE A 514 -35.32 1.72 9.27
N ASN A 515 -36.65 1.67 9.08
CA ASN A 515 -37.27 1.69 7.76
C ASN A 515 -37.45 3.13 7.32
N LEU A 516 -36.71 3.56 6.30
CA LEU A 516 -36.81 4.92 5.77
C LEU A 516 -37.94 5.07 4.74
N LEU A 517 -38.56 3.97 4.31
CA LEU A 517 -39.39 3.89 3.10
C LEU A 517 -40.73 3.14 3.31
N ASP A 518 -41.25 3.06 4.53
CA ASP A 518 -42.53 2.36 4.79
C ASP A 518 -43.77 3.06 4.19
N GLY A 519 -43.59 4.26 3.62
CA GLY A 519 -44.64 5.04 2.97
C GLY A 519 -45.73 5.55 3.93
N ILE A 520 -45.55 5.42 5.25
CA ILE A 520 -46.54 5.78 6.27
C ILE A 520 -45.94 6.74 7.32
N GLN A 521 -44.68 6.54 7.71
CA GLN A 521 -43.90 7.43 8.59
C GLN A 521 -42.65 7.90 7.85
N HIS A 522 -42.69 9.14 7.36
CA HIS A 522 -41.56 9.72 6.64
C HIS A 522 -40.46 10.15 7.61
N PRO A 523 -39.20 9.74 7.40
CA PRO A 523 -38.08 10.22 8.22
C PRO A 523 -37.96 11.73 8.10
N ASP A 524 -37.92 12.42 9.23
CA ASP A 524 -37.94 13.88 9.29
C ASP A 524 -36.74 14.49 8.55
N ASN A 525 -36.97 14.91 7.30
CA ASN A 525 -36.02 15.62 6.44
C ASN A 525 -34.69 14.91 6.12
N VAL A 526 -34.50 13.62 6.41
CA VAL A 526 -33.23 12.93 6.07
C VAL A 526 -33.22 12.46 4.62
N VAL A 527 -34.27 11.78 4.19
CA VAL A 527 -34.53 11.46 2.78
C VAL A 527 -34.55 12.76 1.96
N LYS A 528 -35.29 13.77 2.46
CA LYS A 528 -35.32 15.09 1.86
C LYS A 528 -33.94 15.74 1.83
N GLY A 529 -33.15 15.68 2.90
CA GLY A 529 -31.82 16.26 2.98
C GLY A 529 -30.82 15.58 2.03
N ILE A 530 -30.85 14.25 1.92
CA ILE A 530 -30.08 13.50 0.92
C ILE A 530 -30.50 13.93 -0.49
N LEU A 531 -31.81 13.98 -0.76
CA LEU A 531 -32.35 14.41 -2.05
C LEU A 531 -32.07 15.89 -2.35
N GLU A 532 -32.05 16.77 -1.35
CA GLU A 532 -31.67 18.18 -1.47
C GLU A 532 -30.17 18.31 -1.79
N GLN A 533 -29.30 17.50 -1.18
CA GLN A 533 -27.89 17.46 -1.55
C GLN A 533 -27.70 16.89 -2.97
N MET A 534 -28.42 15.83 -3.36
CA MET A 534 -28.37 15.29 -4.72
C MET A 534 -28.95 16.27 -5.74
N TYR A 535 -30.03 16.97 -5.40
CA TYR A 535 -30.64 17.99 -6.25
C TYR A 535 -29.71 19.17 -6.45
N LYS A 536 -29.09 19.68 -5.38
CA LYS A 536 -28.08 20.74 -5.46
C LYS A 536 -26.92 20.32 -6.37
N ALA A 537 -26.42 19.09 -6.20
CA ALA A 537 -25.40 18.54 -7.10
C ALA A 537 -25.88 18.44 -8.55
N ALA A 538 -27.17 18.17 -8.78
CA ALA A 538 -27.76 18.15 -10.11
C ALA A 538 -27.98 19.54 -10.73
N GLN A 539 -28.30 20.57 -9.94
CA GLN A 539 -28.37 21.96 -10.40
C GLN A 539 -27.00 22.51 -10.83
N ASP A 540 -25.94 22.01 -10.20
CA ASP A 540 -24.56 22.37 -10.52
C ASP A 540 -23.98 21.57 -11.70
N GLU A 541 -24.73 20.62 -12.28
CA GLU A 541 -24.30 19.74 -13.37
C GLU A 541 -24.32 20.43 -14.75
N THR A 542 -23.33 20.14 -15.59
CA THR A 542 -23.16 20.79 -16.92
C THR A 542 -23.07 19.82 -18.08
N ARG A 543 -22.94 18.52 -17.82
CA ARG A 543 -22.92 17.49 -18.86
C ARG A 543 -24.31 17.35 -19.47
N THR A 544 -24.42 17.58 -20.78
CA THR A 544 -25.71 17.52 -21.50
C THR A 544 -26.39 16.15 -21.41
N SER A 545 -25.62 15.06 -21.25
CA SER A 545 -26.13 13.70 -21.00
C SER A 545 -26.81 13.52 -19.64
N HIS A 546 -26.61 14.47 -18.72
CA HIS A 546 -27.13 14.46 -17.35
C HIS A 546 -28.09 15.63 -17.08
N ALA A 547 -28.40 16.44 -18.08
CA ALA A 547 -29.30 17.59 -17.95
C ALA A 547 -30.73 17.21 -17.50
N LEU A 548 -31.16 15.97 -17.78
CA LEU A 548 -32.46 15.46 -17.30
C LEU A 548 -32.45 15.14 -15.79
N ASN A 549 -31.28 15.03 -15.15
CA ASN A 549 -31.21 14.70 -13.73
C ASN A 549 -31.68 15.85 -12.85
N GLU A 550 -31.38 17.10 -13.20
CA GLU A 550 -31.93 18.27 -12.50
C GLU A 550 -33.45 18.21 -12.52
N TYR A 551 -34.06 18.01 -13.69
CA TYR A 551 -35.50 17.82 -13.81
C TYR A 551 -35.99 16.58 -13.07
N ASN A 552 -35.24 15.48 -13.01
CA ASN A 552 -35.63 14.28 -12.27
C ASN A 552 -35.63 14.53 -10.76
N TYR A 553 -34.59 15.14 -10.19
CA TYR A 553 -34.52 15.45 -8.76
C TYR A 553 -35.45 16.61 -8.39
N GLN A 554 -35.59 17.63 -9.24
CA GLN A 554 -36.60 18.67 -9.10
C GLN A 554 -38.00 18.07 -9.15
N ARG A 555 -38.30 17.19 -10.11
CA ARG A 555 -39.56 16.45 -10.19
C ARG A 555 -39.76 15.52 -8.99
N LEU A 556 -38.73 14.90 -8.45
CA LEU A 556 -38.81 14.08 -7.23
C LEU A 556 -39.05 14.94 -5.97
N LEU A 557 -38.56 16.20 -5.95
CA LEU A 557 -38.79 17.17 -4.88
C LEU A 557 -40.13 17.94 -5.04
N GLU A 558 -40.60 18.16 -6.28
CA GLU A 558 -41.85 18.87 -6.64
C GLU A 558 -43.05 17.93 -6.79
N LEU A 559 -42.85 16.65 -7.15
CA LEU A 559 -43.83 15.56 -7.15
C LEU A 559 -43.57 14.60 -5.98
N ILE A 560 -43.46 15.16 -4.79
CA ILE A 560 -43.65 14.41 -3.55
C ILE A 560 -45.14 14.10 -3.48
N ASP A 561 -45.59 13.11 -4.27
CA ASP A 561 -46.96 12.54 -4.41
C ASP A 561 -47.52 12.54 -5.85
N SER A 562 -46.94 11.69 -6.72
CA SER A 562 -47.30 11.54 -8.14
C SER A 562 -48.74 11.06 -8.40
N ASN A 563 -49.37 10.39 -7.43
CA ASN A 563 -50.74 9.87 -7.51
C ASN A 563 -51.73 10.63 -6.59
N HIS A 564 -51.26 11.69 -5.93
CA HIS A 564 -52.04 12.50 -4.99
C HIS A 564 -52.60 11.70 -3.79
N ASP A 565 -51.90 10.65 -3.32
CA ASP A 565 -52.25 9.80 -2.17
C ASP A 565 -51.45 10.07 -0.87
N GLY A 566 -50.39 10.87 -0.95
CA GLY A 566 -49.50 11.26 0.15
C GLY A 566 -48.36 10.27 0.48
N ARG A 567 -47.92 9.37 -0.43
CA ARG A 567 -46.89 8.34 -0.15
C ARG A 567 -45.76 8.25 -1.19
N TYR A 568 -44.56 7.76 -0.79
CA TYR A 568 -43.39 7.50 -1.67
C TYR A 568 -43.22 5.99 -1.96
N SER A 569 -42.76 5.59 -3.16
CA SER A 569 -42.38 4.18 -3.42
C SER A 569 -40.88 3.91 -3.17
N GLU A 570 -40.57 2.72 -2.64
CA GLU A 570 -39.19 2.27 -2.37
C GLU A 570 -38.28 2.32 -3.61
N GLN A 571 -38.80 1.94 -4.78
CA GLN A 571 -38.03 1.87 -6.02
C GLN A 571 -37.61 3.25 -6.54
N GLU A 572 -38.48 4.25 -6.44
CA GLU A 572 -38.16 5.63 -6.85
C GLU A 572 -37.06 6.24 -5.97
N TYR A 573 -37.09 5.94 -4.68
CA TYR A 573 -36.07 6.37 -3.74
C TYR A 573 -34.71 5.68 -3.98
N LEU A 574 -34.70 4.36 -4.16
CA LEU A 574 -33.47 3.61 -4.41
C LEU A 574 -32.77 4.08 -5.69
N GLN A 575 -33.53 4.36 -6.75
CA GLN A 575 -33.00 4.92 -7.99
C GLN A 575 -32.40 6.32 -7.80
N ALA A 576 -33.02 7.15 -6.96
CA ALA A 576 -32.56 8.51 -6.70
C ALA A 576 -31.25 8.55 -5.89
N VAL A 577 -31.16 7.72 -4.84
CA VAL A 577 -29.97 7.67 -3.95
C VAL A 577 -28.80 6.95 -4.62
N HIS A 578 -29.04 5.84 -5.33
CA HIS A 578 -27.97 5.03 -5.94
C HIS A 578 -27.62 5.45 -7.37
N ASN A 579 -27.88 6.71 -7.72
CA ASN A 579 -27.44 7.25 -9.01
C ASN A 579 -25.90 7.27 -9.06
N VAL A 580 -25.34 6.49 -9.98
CA VAL A 580 -23.89 6.35 -10.18
C VAL A 580 -23.21 7.68 -10.54
N SER A 581 -23.92 8.59 -11.21
CA SER A 581 -23.37 9.90 -11.59
C SER A 581 -23.10 10.82 -10.39
N TYR A 582 -23.74 10.57 -9.24
CA TYR A 582 -23.58 11.35 -8.01
C TYR A 582 -22.94 10.55 -6.87
N ARG A 583 -22.32 9.40 -7.19
CA ARG A 583 -21.62 8.52 -6.23
C ARG A 583 -20.71 9.30 -5.28
N ASP A 584 -19.86 10.18 -5.81
CA ASP A 584 -18.89 10.94 -5.01
C ASP A 584 -19.54 11.93 -4.03
N HIS A 585 -20.71 12.48 -4.39
CA HIS A 585 -21.47 13.36 -3.50
C HIS A 585 -22.13 12.54 -2.40
N ARG A 586 -22.72 11.39 -2.74
CA ARG A 586 -23.30 10.45 -1.77
C ARG A 586 -22.27 9.97 -0.76
N TYR A 587 -21.07 9.61 -1.21
CA TYR A 587 -20.00 9.10 -0.34
C TYR A 587 -19.41 10.16 0.60
N ARG A 588 -19.75 11.43 0.43
CA ARG A 588 -19.37 12.55 1.31
C ARG A 588 -20.47 12.97 2.27
N ILE A 589 -21.66 12.39 2.18
CA ILE A 589 -22.68 12.51 3.22
C ILE A 589 -22.19 11.72 4.43
N ILE A 590 -22.30 12.30 5.62
CA ILE A 590 -22.05 11.64 6.91
C ILE A 590 -23.35 11.74 7.70
N ALA A 591 -24.04 10.62 7.88
CA ALA A 591 -25.33 10.59 8.56
C ALA A 591 -25.20 10.09 9.99
N LYS A 592 -25.80 10.80 10.95
CA LYS A 592 -26.03 10.29 12.29
C LYS A 592 -27.31 9.47 12.29
N HIS A 593 -27.24 8.17 12.58
CA HIS A 593 -28.43 7.34 12.71
C HIS A 593 -28.23 6.23 13.74
N ALA A 594 -29.34 5.63 14.16
CA ALA A 594 -29.37 4.44 15.01
C ALA A 594 -28.59 3.29 14.33
N SER A 595 -27.80 2.55 15.10
CA SER A 595 -27.09 1.38 14.59
C SER A 595 -27.87 0.08 14.83
N GLU A 596 -28.00 -0.74 13.79
CA GLU A 596 -28.63 -2.06 13.83
C GLU A 596 -27.94 -3.02 14.80
N TRP A 597 -26.67 -2.76 15.15
CA TRP A 597 -25.87 -3.61 16.03
C TRP A 597 -26.13 -3.36 17.53
N TYR A 598 -26.90 -2.32 17.87
CA TYR A 598 -27.23 -1.92 19.24
C TYR A 598 -28.56 -2.45 19.75
N TYR A 599 -29.61 -2.34 18.94
CA TYR A 599 -31.00 -2.56 19.38
C TYR A 599 -31.41 -4.04 19.39
N ASP A 600 -32.24 -4.40 20.36
CA ASP A 600 -32.86 -5.72 20.46
C ASP A 600 -34.11 -5.83 19.57
N LYS A 601 -34.54 -7.05 19.25
CA LYS A 601 -35.73 -7.28 18.42
C LYS A 601 -37.04 -6.70 19.02
N ASP A 602 -37.06 -6.52 20.33
CA ASP A 602 -38.21 -5.99 21.07
C ASP A 602 -38.14 -4.45 21.25
N ASP A 603 -37.00 -3.82 20.92
CA ASP A 603 -36.85 -2.36 20.93
C ASP A 603 -37.69 -1.72 19.81
N LEU A 604 -38.25 -0.53 20.05
CA LEU A 604 -39.23 0.12 19.16
C LEU A 604 -38.77 0.22 17.69
N LEU A 605 -37.48 0.49 17.49
CA LEU A 605 -36.84 0.62 16.18
C LEU A 605 -36.94 -0.67 15.33
N TRP A 606 -36.68 -1.83 15.92
CA TRP A 606 -36.83 -3.12 15.23
C TRP A 606 -38.26 -3.63 15.27
N LYS A 607 -38.94 -3.47 16.41
CA LYS A 607 -40.31 -3.91 16.63
C LYS A 607 -41.27 -3.36 15.59
N THR A 608 -41.13 -2.08 15.22
CA THR A 608 -41.98 -1.45 14.19
C THR A 608 -41.90 -2.21 12.86
N TYR A 609 -40.69 -2.57 12.41
CA TYR A 609 -40.50 -3.36 11.18
C TYR A 609 -40.92 -4.82 11.35
N LEU A 610 -40.60 -5.46 12.48
CA LEU A 610 -40.96 -6.86 12.73
C LEU A 610 -42.46 -7.07 12.87
N ASP A 611 -43.19 -6.08 13.39
CA ASP A 611 -44.64 -6.15 13.53
C ASP A 611 -45.33 -6.15 12.15
N THR A 612 -44.83 -5.42 11.14
CA THR A 612 -45.38 -5.47 9.76
C THR A 612 -45.20 -6.86 9.13
N LEU A 613 -44.02 -7.47 9.30
CA LEU A 613 -43.74 -8.82 8.82
C LEU A 613 -44.63 -9.89 9.47
N THR A 614 -45.23 -9.63 10.63
CA THR A 614 -46.10 -10.61 11.31
C THR A 614 -47.28 -11.02 10.45
N ILE A 615 -47.83 -10.08 9.68
CA ILE A 615 -49.03 -10.29 8.86
C ILE A 615 -48.60 -10.68 7.44
N ASP A 616 -47.62 -9.96 6.88
CA ASP A 616 -47.30 -10.04 5.45
C ASP A 616 -46.31 -11.17 5.13
N ALA A 617 -45.42 -11.51 6.07
CA ALA A 617 -44.28 -12.38 5.82
C ALA A 617 -43.74 -13.05 7.12
N PRO A 618 -44.51 -13.91 7.80
CA PRO A 618 -44.17 -14.44 9.13
C PRO A 618 -42.88 -15.29 9.17
N GLN A 619 -42.53 -15.93 8.05
CA GLN A 619 -41.25 -16.63 7.92
C GLN A 619 -40.07 -15.65 7.94
N TRP A 620 -40.19 -14.51 7.25
CA TRP A 620 -39.19 -13.44 7.27
C TRP A 620 -39.04 -12.84 8.66
N LYS A 621 -40.14 -12.61 9.38
CA LYS A 621 -40.09 -12.17 10.79
C LYS A 621 -39.23 -13.11 11.64
N THR A 622 -39.52 -14.41 11.56
CA THR A 622 -38.83 -15.44 12.36
C THR A 622 -37.33 -15.47 12.06
N TYR A 623 -36.96 -15.40 10.78
CA TYR A 623 -35.57 -15.32 10.36
C TYR A 623 -34.90 -14.04 10.87
N THR A 624 -35.52 -12.88 10.66
CA THR A 624 -34.96 -11.57 11.05
C THR A 624 -34.78 -11.46 12.56
N GLU A 625 -35.72 -11.96 13.37
CA GLU A 625 -35.56 -12.03 14.83
C GLU A 625 -34.33 -12.86 15.24
N ALA A 626 -34.18 -14.05 14.65
CA ALA A 626 -33.02 -14.90 14.92
C ALA A 626 -31.71 -14.26 14.42
N PHE A 627 -31.77 -13.53 13.30
CA PHE A 627 -30.63 -12.83 12.73
C PHE A 627 -30.16 -11.72 13.66
N ILE A 628 -31.06 -10.83 14.09
CA ILE A 628 -30.78 -9.73 15.04
C ILE A 628 -30.08 -10.25 16.30
N GLU A 629 -30.60 -11.33 16.90
CA GLU A 629 -30.01 -11.94 18.09
C GLU A 629 -28.56 -12.44 17.88
N LYS A 630 -28.23 -12.89 16.67
CA LYS A 630 -26.88 -13.37 16.32
C LYS A 630 -25.90 -12.23 16.02
N ILE A 631 -26.38 -11.12 15.46
CA ILE A 631 -25.51 -10.02 15.01
C ILE A 631 -25.28 -8.97 16.08
N LYS A 632 -26.24 -8.69 16.98
CA LYS A 632 -26.10 -7.62 17.98
C LYS A 632 -24.85 -7.78 18.85
N TRP A 633 -24.21 -6.66 19.17
CA TRP A 633 -22.97 -6.67 19.97
C TRP A 633 -22.67 -5.35 20.68
N MET A 634 -23.13 -4.20 20.19
CA MET A 634 -22.65 -2.89 20.68
C MET A 634 -22.92 -2.66 22.18
N LYS A 635 -24.06 -3.10 22.71
CA LYS A 635 -24.36 -3.01 24.17
C LYS A 635 -23.33 -3.72 25.07
N GLN A 636 -22.48 -4.58 24.50
CA GLN A 636 -21.42 -5.31 25.21
C GLN A 636 -20.08 -4.53 25.26
N VAL A 637 -19.96 -3.45 24.50
CA VAL A 637 -18.79 -2.57 24.43
C VAL A 637 -19.09 -1.26 25.15
N GLU A 638 -18.22 -0.86 26.07
CA GLU A 638 -18.39 0.37 26.85
C GLU A 638 -18.30 1.61 25.95
N ASP A 639 -19.02 2.66 26.33
CA ASP A 639 -19.08 3.96 25.66
C ASP A 639 -19.63 3.96 24.22
N MET A 640 -20.13 2.82 23.72
CA MET A 640 -20.86 2.76 22.46
C MET A 640 -22.31 3.19 22.65
N GLY A 641 -22.62 4.40 22.16
CA GLY A 641 -23.98 4.91 22.09
C GLY A 641 -24.83 4.23 20.99
N PRO A 642 -26.15 4.40 21.04
CA PRO A 642 -27.08 3.83 20.04
C PRO A 642 -27.03 4.53 18.67
N GLU A 643 -26.66 5.80 18.64
CA GLU A 643 -26.62 6.65 17.43
C GLU A 643 -25.18 7.01 17.10
N LEU A 644 -24.77 6.74 15.86
CA LEU A 644 -23.39 6.91 15.40
C LEU A 644 -23.35 7.78 14.15
N TRP A 645 -22.26 8.52 13.98
CA TRP A 645 -21.94 9.18 12.71
C TRP A 645 -21.34 8.17 11.74
N HIS A 646 -22.08 7.74 10.73
CA HIS A 646 -21.61 6.79 9.72
C HIS A 646 -20.99 7.52 8.52
N MET A 647 -19.76 7.14 8.18
CA MET A 647 -18.97 7.72 7.10
C MET A 647 -18.65 6.64 6.08
N HIS A 648 -18.65 6.97 4.78
CA HIS A 648 -18.21 6.00 3.78
C HIS A 648 -16.73 5.62 4.05
N PRO A 649 -16.38 4.34 4.31
CA PRO A 649 -15.06 3.96 4.81
C PRO A 649 -13.90 4.38 3.89
N VAL A 650 -14.03 4.10 2.59
CA VAL A 650 -12.98 4.38 1.60
C VAL A 650 -12.86 5.87 1.28
N ALA A 651 -13.98 6.57 1.05
CA ALA A 651 -13.98 7.99 0.70
C ALA A 651 -13.51 8.89 1.86
N PHE A 652 -13.94 8.62 3.10
CA PHE A 652 -13.53 9.38 4.27
C PHE A 652 -12.02 9.25 4.54
N LEU A 653 -11.51 8.01 4.60
CA LEU A 653 -10.08 7.77 4.82
C LEU A 653 -9.24 8.23 3.62
N GLY A 654 -9.75 8.09 2.40
CA GLY A 654 -9.11 8.64 1.19
C GLY A 654 -8.95 10.16 1.24
N ALA A 655 -9.93 10.89 1.81
CA ALA A 655 -9.82 12.34 1.99
C ALA A 655 -8.74 12.72 3.02
N LEU A 656 -8.55 11.90 4.06
CA LEU A 656 -7.50 12.09 5.07
C LEU A 656 -6.10 11.61 4.61
N LYS A 657 -6.05 10.71 3.63
CA LYS A 657 -4.80 10.16 3.09
C LYS A 657 -4.21 11.08 2.02
N LEU A 658 -3.04 11.65 2.29
CA LEU A 658 -2.30 12.49 1.35
C LEU A 658 -1.54 11.63 0.31
N GLU A 659 -2.27 10.88 -0.53
CA GLU A 659 -1.67 10.25 -1.72
C GLU A 659 -1.56 11.30 -2.83
N LEU A 660 -0.36 11.86 -2.99
CA LEU A 660 -0.01 12.57 -4.21
C LEU A 660 0.10 11.54 -5.34
N GLU A 661 -1.03 11.24 -5.98
CA GLU A 661 -1.10 10.37 -7.15
C GLU A 661 -0.09 10.81 -8.21
N LYS A 662 0.88 9.93 -8.48
CA LYS A 662 1.93 10.14 -9.47
C LYS A 662 1.34 10.01 -10.86
N GLN A 663 0.99 11.13 -11.49
CA GLN A 663 0.30 11.13 -12.79
C GLN A 663 1.12 10.46 -13.89
N VAL A 664 2.44 10.66 -13.86
CA VAL A 664 3.43 9.97 -14.69
C VAL A 664 4.59 9.52 -13.82
N ILE A 665 5.23 8.41 -14.18
CA ILE A 665 6.51 7.97 -13.62
C ILE A 665 7.60 8.13 -14.69
N PHE A 666 8.86 8.12 -14.28
CA PHE A 666 10.00 8.10 -15.19
C PHE A 666 10.04 6.79 -16.01
N PRO A 667 10.46 6.85 -17.29
CA PRO A 667 10.47 5.67 -18.16
C PRO A 667 11.56 4.64 -17.80
N LEU A 668 12.52 4.99 -16.94
CA LEU A 668 13.51 4.08 -16.37
C LEU A 668 13.22 3.84 -14.88
N ILE A 669 13.55 2.65 -14.38
CA ILE A 669 13.43 2.31 -12.94
C ILE A 669 14.70 2.58 -12.14
N VAL A 670 15.75 3.07 -12.81
CA VAL A 670 17.01 3.53 -12.23
C VAL A 670 17.38 4.90 -12.82
N LYS A 671 18.13 5.70 -12.07
CA LYS A 671 18.63 7.00 -12.54
C LYS A 671 19.47 6.82 -13.83
N PRO A 672 19.32 7.68 -14.86
CA PRO A 672 20.18 7.66 -16.03
C PRO A 672 21.66 7.85 -15.70
N GLU A 673 22.54 7.20 -16.46
CA GLU A 673 24.00 7.36 -16.33
C GLU A 673 24.50 8.75 -16.78
N ASN A 674 23.64 9.57 -17.37
CA ASN A 674 23.87 10.99 -17.64
C ASN A 674 23.22 11.93 -16.62
N ASP A 675 22.94 11.46 -15.40
CA ASP A 675 22.67 12.29 -14.25
C ASP A 675 23.94 12.94 -13.66
N PRO A 676 23.85 14.01 -12.82
CA PRO A 676 24.99 14.84 -12.45
C PRO A 676 26.02 14.08 -11.61
N GLU A 677 25.57 13.02 -10.92
CA GLU A 677 26.36 12.13 -10.07
C GLU A 677 26.94 10.92 -10.83
N HIS A 678 26.61 10.74 -12.10
CA HIS A 678 26.98 9.57 -12.90
C HIS A 678 28.05 9.85 -13.96
N VAL A 679 28.59 8.78 -14.55
CA VAL A 679 29.78 8.78 -15.42
C VAL A 679 29.63 9.67 -16.65
N TRP A 680 28.40 9.90 -17.12
CA TRP A 680 28.11 10.70 -18.30
C TRP A 680 27.43 12.04 -18.01
N SER A 681 27.57 12.58 -16.79
CA SER A 681 26.98 13.87 -16.34
C SER A 681 27.18 15.06 -17.28
N ARG A 682 28.30 15.11 -18.03
CA ARG A 682 28.54 16.13 -19.08
C ARG A 682 27.51 16.12 -20.22
N TYR A 683 26.75 15.03 -20.37
CA TYR A 683 25.66 14.87 -21.32
C TYR A 683 24.30 14.92 -20.61
N ASP A 684 24.15 15.80 -19.63
CA ASP A 684 22.94 15.92 -18.81
C ASP A 684 21.68 16.08 -19.69
N TRP A 685 20.78 15.10 -19.57
CA TRP A 685 19.52 15.08 -20.29
C TRP A 685 18.61 16.25 -19.91
N ARG A 686 18.80 16.89 -18.74
CA ARG A 686 18.02 18.07 -18.29
C ARG A 686 18.49 19.40 -18.88
N ASN A 687 19.62 19.43 -19.58
CA ASN A 687 20.19 20.68 -20.07
C ASN A 687 19.19 21.44 -20.96
N MET A 688 18.87 22.68 -20.58
CA MET A 688 17.93 23.55 -21.31
C MET A 688 18.62 24.42 -22.37
N HIS A 689 19.94 24.53 -22.32
CA HIS A 689 20.73 25.42 -23.16
C HIS A 689 21.17 24.78 -24.50
N GLN A 690 20.70 23.56 -24.82
CA GLN A 690 21.02 22.85 -26.07
C GLN A 690 22.54 22.63 -26.25
N LEU A 691 23.28 22.54 -25.15
CA LEU A 691 24.75 22.52 -25.14
C LEU A 691 25.35 21.11 -25.27
N ASN A 692 24.54 20.07 -25.12
CA ASN A 692 25.01 18.68 -25.20
C ASN A 692 24.13 17.82 -26.11
N MET A 693 24.69 16.69 -26.56
CA MET A 693 24.05 15.85 -27.58
C MET A 693 22.76 15.15 -27.10
N ALA A 694 22.60 14.93 -25.80
CA ALA A 694 21.42 14.28 -25.23
C ALA A 694 20.21 15.23 -25.09
N ALA A 695 20.43 16.55 -25.15
CA ALA A 695 19.37 17.54 -25.00
C ALA A 695 18.50 17.69 -26.26
N TYR A 696 17.23 18.03 -26.03
CA TYR A 696 16.28 18.41 -27.09
C TYR A 696 16.76 19.70 -27.78
N GLY A 697 16.54 19.81 -29.09
CA GLY A 697 16.86 21.03 -29.84
C GLY A 697 18.34 21.20 -30.22
N THR A 698 19.24 20.37 -29.70
CA THR A 698 20.68 20.43 -30.03
C THR A 698 20.92 20.24 -31.53
N ASN A 699 21.84 21.03 -32.08
CA ASN A 699 22.23 20.95 -33.48
C ASN A 699 22.84 19.58 -33.82
N ARG A 700 22.34 18.99 -34.90
CA ARG A 700 22.87 17.76 -35.49
C ARG A 700 23.23 18.03 -36.96
N SER A 701 24.13 17.21 -37.50
CA SER A 701 24.58 17.33 -38.90
C SER A 701 25.11 18.74 -39.25
N GLY A 702 25.92 19.32 -38.36
CA GLY A 702 26.48 20.67 -38.53
C GLY A 702 25.44 21.79 -38.51
N GLY A 703 24.31 21.61 -37.80
CA GLY A 703 23.24 22.62 -37.68
C GLY A 703 22.12 22.50 -38.72
N ARG A 704 22.19 21.52 -39.64
CA ARG A 704 21.16 21.30 -40.66
C ARG A 704 19.86 20.69 -40.13
N ARG A 705 19.91 20.05 -38.95
CA ARG A 705 18.74 19.51 -38.24
C ARG A 705 18.91 19.68 -36.74
N LYS A 706 17.80 19.65 -36.00
CA LYS A 706 17.75 19.66 -34.54
C LYS A 706 17.40 18.28 -33.98
N HIS A 707 17.84 18.01 -32.77
CA HIS A 707 17.57 16.78 -32.05
C HIS A 707 16.14 16.74 -31.51
N ALA A 708 15.36 15.71 -31.85
CA ALA A 708 13.92 15.66 -31.59
C ALA A 708 13.52 15.04 -30.24
N ALA A 709 14.50 14.61 -29.44
CA ALA A 709 14.27 13.83 -28.23
C ALA A 709 15.15 14.32 -27.08
N ARG A 710 14.93 13.72 -25.91
CA ARG A 710 15.94 13.66 -24.85
C ARG A 710 16.48 12.23 -24.75
N ASP A 711 17.81 12.10 -24.75
CA ASP A 711 18.49 10.81 -24.65
C ASP A 711 18.83 10.52 -23.18
N LEU A 712 18.34 9.39 -22.65
CA LEU A 712 18.65 8.91 -21.31
C LEU A 712 19.69 7.81 -21.40
N TYR A 713 20.91 8.05 -20.93
CA TYR A 713 22.00 7.07 -21.01
C TYR A 713 21.85 6.04 -19.90
N THR A 714 22.19 4.79 -20.19
CA THR A 714 21.93 3.65 -19.30
C THR A 714 23.07 2.65 -19.33
N LYS A 715 23.07 1.77 -18.33
CA LYS A 715 23.80 0.49 -18.40
C LYS A 715 23.17 -0.41 -19.47
N PRO A 716 23.90 -1.45 -19.93
CA PRO A 716 23.37 -2.36 -20.94
C PRO A 716 22.03 -2.98 -20.55
N TYR A 717 21.05 -2.89 -21.45
CA TYR A 717 19.74 -3.56 -21.33
C TYR A 717 18.92 -3.15 -20.10
N GLU A 718 18.97 -1.87 -19.74
CA GLU A 718 18.20 -1.33 -18.62
C GLU A 718 16.70 -1.37 -18.89
N LYS A 719 15.91 -1.66 -17.85
CA LYS A 719 14.46 -1.88 -18.00
C LYS A 719 13.74 -0.57 -18.28
N VAL A 720 12.89 -0.58 -19.31
CA VAL A 720 12.03 0.56 -19.70
C VAL A 720 10.57 0.25 -19.40
N VAL A 721 9.87 1.19 -18.78
CA VAL A 721 8.47 1.06 -18.37
C VAL A 721 7.58 2.12 -19.01
N ALA A 722 6.28 1.81 -19.14
CA ALA A 722 5.27 2.77 -19.53
C ALA A 722 5.11 3.86 -18.45
N ILE A 723 5.22 5.14 -18.84
CA ILE A 723 5.19 6.26 -17.89
C ILE A 723 3.83 6.52 -17.26
N CYS A 724 2.75 6.11 -17.91
CA CYS A 724 1.40 6.05 -17.36
C CYS A 724 0.56 5.06 -18.16
N ASP A 725 -0.73 4.95 -17.84
CA ASP A 725 -1.68 4.16 -18.60
C ASP A 725 -1.72 4.61 -20.07
N GLY A 726 -1.92 3.66 -20.98
CA GLY A 726 -1.98 3.98 -22.40
C GLY A 726 -2.18 2.78 -23.31
N LYS A 727 -2.32 3.05 -24.59
CA LYS A 727 -2.51 2.05 -25.65
C LYS A 727 -1.34 2.05 -26.62
N VAL A 728 -0.77 0.88 -26.87
CA VAL A 728 0.34 0.73 -27.81
C VAL A 728 -0.15 0.95 -29.24
N LEU A 729 0.39 1.98 -29.90
CA LEU A 729 0.05 2.35 -31.28
C LEU A 729 0.98 1.69 -32.31
N GLY A 730 2.25 1.46 -31.98
CA GLY A 730 3.24 0.98 -32.93
C GLY A 730 4.46 0.34 -32.29
N THR A 731 5.03 -0.65 -32.97
CA THR A 731 6.30 -1.30 -32.64
C THR A 731 7.10 -1.48 -33.93
N ASN A 732 8.12 -0.66 -34.18
CA ASN A 732 8.80 -0.59 -35.48
C ASN A 732 10.33 -0.66 -35.34
N PRO A 733 11.07 -1.11 -36.37
CA PRO A 733 12.50 -0.89 -36.45
C PRO A 733 12.87 0.60 -36.34
N PHE A 734 13.96 0.89 -35.65
CA PHE A 734 14.47 2.22 -35.40
C PHE A 734 15.95 2.33 -35.83
N TYR A 735 16.71 3.31 -35.33
CA TYR A 735 18.08 3.53 -35.76
C TYR A 735 19.03 2.43 -35.28
N ASP A 736 20.14 2.24 -36.00
CA ASP A 736 21.29 1.42 -35.55
C ASP A 736 20.92 0.03 -34.98
N GLY A 737 19.96 -0.65 -35.61
CA GLY A 737 19.57 -2.02 -35.28
C GLY A 737 18.65 -2.18 -34.08
N THR A 738 18.11 -1.09 -33.53
CA THR A 738 17.15 -1.09 -32.41
C THR A 738 15.70 -0.99 -32.90
N ASN A 739 14.74 -1.02 -31.96
CA ASN A 739 13.31 -0.82 -32.22
C ASN A 739 12.75 0.39 -31.43
N GLU A 740 11.60 0.90 -31.86
CA GLU A 740 10.77 1.86 -31.13
C GLU A 740 9.43 1.26 -30.70
N ILE A 741 8.91 1.73 -29.58
CA ILE A 741 7.51 1.53 -29.16
C ILE A 741 6.84 2.90 -29.09
N THR A 742 5.66 3.05 -29.70
CA THR A 742 4.85 4.28 -29.65
C THR A 742 3.57 3.99 -28.87
N ILE A 743 3.28 4.80 -27.85
CA ILE A 743 2.13 4.62 -26.96
C ILE A 743 1.31 5.91 -26.90
N LEU A 744 -0.02 5.79 -27.04
CA LEU A 744 -0.97 6.84 -26.71
C LEU A 744 -1.26 6.77 -25.22
N HIS A 745 -0.75 7.72 -24.46
CA HIS A 745 -0.95 7.80 -23.03
C HIS A 745 -2.16 8.65 -22.67
N THR A 746 -2.82 8.26 -21.58
CA THR A 746 -3.83 9.07 -20.90
C THR A 746 -3.56 8.99 -19.40
N THR A 747 -3.18 10.11 -18.80
CA THR A 747 -2.96 10.23 -17.35
C THR A 747 -4.29 10.32 -16.60
N PHE A 748 -4.28 10.07 -15.30
CA PHE A 748 -5.48 10.14 -14.46
C PHE A 748 -6.13 11.54 -14.44
N ASP A 749 -5.35 12.61 -14.54
CA ASP A 749 -5.84 14.00 -14.65
C ASP A 749 -6.42 14.35 -16.05
N GLY A 750 -6.43 13.41 -16.99
CA GLY A 750 -6.99 13.58 -18.33
C GLY A 750 -6.04 14.12 -19.39
N ARG A 751 -4.76 14.41 -19.08
CA ARG A 751 -3.78 14.72 -20.13
C ARG A 751 -3.63 13.53 -21.07
N LYS A 752 -3.58 13.83 -22.37
CA LYS A 752 -3.47 12.84 -23.44
C LYS A 752 -2.36 13.25 -24.38
N PHE A 753 -1.46 12.33 -24.69
CA PHE A 753 -0.28 12.60 -25.53
C PHE A 753 0.25 11.30 -26.13
N ILE A 754 1.09 11.40 -27.16
CA ILE A 754 1.82 10.26 -27.71
C ILE A 754 3.26 10.33 -27.24
N ALA A 755 3.77 9.25 -26.65
CA ALA A 755 5.18 9.08 -26.36
C ALA A 755 5.77 7.99 -27.25
N ARG A 756 6.99 8.23 -27.74
CA ARG A 756 7.78 7.23 -28.46
C ARG A 756 9.04 6.92 -27.69
N TYR A 757 9.19 5.64 -27.37
CA TYR A 757 10.30 5.02 -26.67
C TYR A 757 11.21 4.37 -27.71
N GLY A 758 12.22 5.09 -28.18
CA GLY A 758 13.18 4.63 -29.20
C GLY A 758 14.42 3.99 -28.60
N GLU A 759 15.20 3.31 -29.45
CA GLU A 759 16.46 2.65 -29.09
C GLU A 759 16.31 1.45 -28.14
N LEU A 760 15.22 0.70 -28.26
CA LEU A 760 14.97 -0.51 -27.47
C LEU A 760 15.58 -1.76 -28.12
N ASP A 761 16.03 -2.70 -27.31
CA ASP A 761 16.50 -4.01 -27.79
C ASP A 761 15.33 -4.80 -28.40
N PRO A 762 15.40 -5.22 -29.69
CA PRO A 762 14.27 -5.88 -30.35
C PRO A 762 13.79 -7.17 -29.66
N SER A 763 14.70 -7.91 -29.01
CA SER A 763 14.36 -9.17 -28.35
C SER A 763 13.72 -8.99 -26.97
N SER A 764 13.85 -7.80 -26.39
CA SER A 764 13.33 -7.46 -25.06
C SER A 764 11.89 -6.93 -25.06
N ILE A 765 11.33 -6.58 -26.21
CA ILE A 765 10.00 -5.97 -26.32
C ILE A 765 8.91 -6.96 -25.89
N THR A 766 8.11 -6.57 -24.90
CA THR A 766 7.09 -7.41 -24.26
C THR A 766 5.65 -7.11 -24.73
N VAL A 767 5.46 -6.05 -25.50
CA VAL A 767 4.13 -5.52 -25.90
C VAL A 767 3.91 -5.60 -27.41
N ARG A 768 2.64 -5.56 -27.82
CA ARG A 768 2.19 -5.59 -29.22
C ARG A 768 1.26 -4.41 -29.52
N ILE A 769 1.11 -4.09 -30.80
CA ILE A 769 0.17 -3.06 -31.26
C ILE A 769 -1.24 -3.42 -30.79
N GLY A 770 -1.91 -2.47 -30.14
CA GLY A 770 -3.26 -2.61 -29.60
C GLY A 770 -3.31 -2.99 -28.12
N ASP A 771 -2.20 -3.42 -27.51
CA ASP A 771 -2.15 -3.73 -26.08
C ASP A 771 -2.43 -2.48 -25.24
N GLU A 772 -3.21 -2.66 -24.17
CA GLU A 772 -3.38 -1.66 -23.12
C GLU A 772 -2.29 -1.89 -22.07
N VAL A 773 -1.51 -0.85 -21.75
CA VAL A 773 -0.46 -0.85 -20.73
C VAL A 773 -0.86 0.00 -19.55
N LYS A 774 -0.39 -0.39 -18.36
CA LYS A 774 -0.56 0.37 -17.12
C LYS A 774 0.72 1.12 -16.76
N GLN A 775 0.61 2.18 -15.97
CA GLN A 775 1.76 2.86 -15.40
C GLN A 775 2.73 1.85 -14.74
N GLY A 776 4.02 1.91 -15.06
CA GLY A 776 5.04 0.98 -14.54
C GLY A 776 5.12 -0.37 -15.26
N TYR A 777 4.26 -0.63 -16.24
CA TYR A 777 4.31 -1.85 -17.04
C TYR A 777 5.62 -1.93 -17.83
N HIS A 778 6.28 -3.08 -17.79
CA HIS A 778 7.52 -3.32 -18.53
C HIS A 778 7.23 -3.41 -20.02
N ILE A 779 7.84 -2.53 -20.83
CA ILE A 779 7.60 -2.48 -22.29
C ILE A 779 8.81 -2.96 -23.12
N GLY A 780 10.02 -2.91 -22.57
CA GLY A 780 11.25 -3.36 -23.21
C GLY A 780 12.48 -2.98 -22.40
N ASN A 781 13.66 -3.20 -22.95
CA ASN A 781 14.95 -2.80 -22.37
C ASN A 781 15.73 -1.91 -23.35
N THR A 782 16.64 -1.07 -22.85
CA THR A 782 17.51 -0.24 -23.70
C THR A 782 18.40 -1.09 -24.61
N GLY A 783 18.53 -0.68 -25.86
CA GLY A 783 19.22 -1.41 -26.92
C GLY A 783 20.65 -0.93 -27.14
N LYS A 784 21.46 -1.81 -27.74
CA LYS A 784 22.81 -1.48 -28.20
C LYS A 784 22.74 -0.88 -29.59
N LEU A 785 23.16 0.37 -29.76
CA LEU A 785 23.23 0.98 -31.08
C LEU A 785 24.44 0.44 -31.86
N VAL A 786 24.16 -0.25 -32.96
CA VAL A 786 25.16 -0.88 -33.83
C VAL A 786 24.94 -0.50 -35.29
N ASN A 787 26.03 -0.20 -36.00
CA ASN A 787 25.94 0.01 -37.43
C ASN A 787 25.62 -1.32 -38.12
N PRO A 788 24.49 -1.46 -38.83
CA PRO A 788 24.09 -2.74 -39.41
C PRO A 788 25.06 -3.28 -40.47
N ALA A 789 25.83 -2.40 -41.13
CA ALA A 789 26.78 -2.78 -42.17
C ALA A 789 28.13 -3.26 -41.61
N THR A 790 28.54 -2.78 -40.43
CA THR A 790 29.86 -3.09 -39.86
C THR A 790 29.80 -3.87 -38.54
N GLY A 791 28.63 -3.95 -37.90
CA GLY A 791 28.42 -4.56 -36.59
C GLY A 791 29.07 -3.79 -35.42
N GLN A 792 29.70 -2.64 -35.69
CA GLN A 792 30.40 -1.87 -34.68
C GLN A 792 29.45 -0.94 -33.91
N PRO A 793 29.66 -0.72 -32.60
CA PRO A 793 28.86 0.22 -31.81
C PRO A 793 28.99 1.65 -32.34
N THR A 794 27.88 2.37 -32.49
CA THR A 794 27.87 3.75 -33.00
C THR A 794 27.97 4.80 -31.89
N LEU A 795 27.54 4.48 -30.67
CA LEU A 795 27.66 5.35 -29.50
C LEU A 795 28.74 4.84 -28.55
N THR A 796 29.92 5.46 -28.63
CA THR A 796 31.03 5.17 -27.73
C THR A 796 31.65 6.44 -27.14
N PHE A 797 31.94 6.40 -25.85
CA PHE A 797 32.66 7.48 -25.15
C PHE A 797 33.87 6.90 -24.43
N GLY A 798 35.07 7.41 -24.74
CA GLY A 798 36.31 6.92 -24.12
C GLY A 798 36.55 5.41 -24.32
N GLY A 799 36.06 4.82 -25.41
CA GLY A 799 36.15 3.38 -25.68
C GLY A 799 35.05 2.51 -25.04
N VAL A 800 34.16 3.09 -24.23
CA VAL A 800 33.02 2.41 -23.62
C VAL A 800 31.79 2.56 -24.50
N THR A 801 31.07 1.45 -24.76
CA THR A 801 29.78 1.48 -25.47
C THR A 801 28.68 1.95 -24.53
N VAL A 802 27.87 2.92 -24.96
CA VAL A 802 26.75 3.46 -24.17
C VAL A 802 25.43 2.97 -24.76
N TYR A 803 24.49 2.62 -23.87
CA TYR A 803 23.12 2.26 -24.18
C TYR A 803 22.22 3.44 -23.83
N MET A 804 21.09 3.60 -24.50
CA MET A 804 20.21 4.73 -24.21
C MET A 804 18.75 4.43 -24.50
N LEU A 805 17.88 5.22 -23.89
CA LEU A 805 16.49 5.41 -24.30
C LEU A 805 16.39 6.76 -25.03
N HIS A 806 15.87 6.74 -26.26
CA HIS A 806 15.57 7.95 -27.02
C HIS A 806 14.09 8.29 -26.86
N PHE A 807 13.77 9.34 -26.09
CA PHE A 807 12.39 9.64 -25.71
C PHE A 807 11.85 10.86 -26.46
N GLU A 808 10.82 10.66 -27.29
CA GLU A 808 10.10 11.72 -28.02
C GLU A 808 8.68 11.89 -27.46
N LEU A 809 8.16 13.13 -27.45
CA LEU A 809 6.83 13.46 -26.95
C LEU A 809 6.04 14.29 -27.98
N TYR A 810 4.77 13.96 -28.19
CA TYR A 810 3.87 14.65 -29.11
C TYR A 810 2.57 15.04 -28.39
N SER A 811 2.19 16.32 -28.49
CA SER A 811 1.02 16.86 -27.79
C SER A 811 -0.32 16.34 -28.31
N GLY A 812 -0.35 15.75 -29.51
CA GLY A 812 -1.57 15.28 -30.16
C GLY A 812 -2.38 16.38 -30.84
N GLN A 813 -1.85 17.61 -30.91
CA GLN A 813 -2.48 18.74 -31.62
C GLN A 813 -2.80 18.42 -33.08
N ILE A 814 -2.02 17.54 -33.71
CA ILE A 814 -2.32 17.05 -35.06
C ILE A 814 -3.26 15.85 -35.02
N ALA A 815 -2.89 14.80 -34.28
CA ALA A 815 -3.71 13.61 -34.10
C ALA A 815 -3.20 12.70 -32.96
N TYR A 816 -4.11 12.02 -32.28
CA TYR A 816 -3.81 10.95 -31.31
C TYR A 816 -3.63 9.56 -31.96
N ASN A 817 -3.15 9.52 -33.20
CA ASN A 817 -2.86 8.28 -33.92
C ASN A 817 -1.57 8.43 -34.73
N ILE A 818 -1.11 7.31 -35.30
CA ILE A 818 0.06 7.25 -36.17
C ILE A 818 -0.30 7.14 -37.66
N ASN A 819 -1.57 7.34 -38.04
CA ASN A 819 -1.96 7.39 -39.46
C ASN A 819 -1.34 8.60 -40.14
N THR A 820 -1.14 9.69 -39.39
CA THR A 820 -0.21 10.75 -39.74
C THR A 820 1.16 10.43 -39.14
N PRO A 821 2.19 10.12 -39.96
CA PRO A 821 3.48 9.68 -39.48
C PRO A 821 4.12 10.67 -38.49
N LEU A 822 4.68 10.15 -37.40
CA LEU A 822 5.43 10.96 -36.44
C LEU A 822 6.75 11.48 -37.03
N THR A 823 7.35 10.73 -37.94
CA THR A 823 8.55 11.11 -38.67
C THR A 823 8.18 11.76 -40.01
N ASP A 824 8.56 13.03 -40.20
CA ASP A 824 8.32 13.78 -41.44
C ASP A 824 9.61 14.45 -41.90
N ARG A 825 10.28 13.84 -42.90
CA ARG A 825 11.57 14.30 -43.42
C ARG A 825 11.49 15.60 -44.24
N THR A 826 10.28 16.06 -44.56
CA THR A 826 10.09 17.32 -45.29
C THR A 826 10.09 18.53 -44.36
N ARG A 827 10.16 18.33 -43.04
CA ARG A 827 9.96 19.35 -42.02
C ARG A 827 11.18 19.61 -41.15
N PRO A 828 12.19 20.35 -41.64
CA PRO A 828 13.23 20.88 -40.76
C PRO A 828 12.60 21.83 -39.72
N PRO A 829 13.22 22.00 -38.54
CA PRO A 829 14.54 21.47 -38.20
C PRO A 829 14.52 20.06 -37.60
N PHE A 830 13.40 19.56 -37.05
CA PHE A 830 13.36 18.29 -36.30
C PHE A 830 13.10 17.05 -37.15
N LEU A 831 12.57 17.21 -38.37
CA LEU A 831 12.17 16.10 -39.24
C LEU A 831 11.10 15.20 -38.59
N ARG A 832 10.18 15.83 -37.87
CA ARG A 832 9.06 15.22 -37.12
C ARG A 832 7.77 15.97 -37.41
N ARG A 833 6.66 15.37 -37.00
CA ARG A 833 5.33 15.97 -37.00
C ARG A 833 5.33 17.28 -36.18
N SER A 834 4.45 18.23 -36.54
CA SER A 834 4.45 19.60 -35.96
C SER A 834 4.27 19.66 -34.46
N ASP A 835 3.53 18.69 -33.92
CA ASP A 835 3.12 18.64 -32.52
C ASP A 835 4.17 17.96 -31.63
N LEU A 836 5.39 17.76 -32.15
CA LEU A 836 6.55 17.42 -31.34
C LEU A 836 6.80 18.52 -30.30
N VAL A 837 6.93 18.12 -29.05
CA VAL A 837 7.23 19.00 -27.92
C VAL A 837 8.46 18.49 -27.18
N ASP A 838 9.13 19.39 -26.46
CA ASP A 838 10.24 19.01 -25.59
C ASP A 838 9.73 18.10 -24.45
N PRO A 839 10.27 16.87 -24.27
CA PRO A 839 9.84 15.99 -23.20
C PRO A 839 10.26 16.41 -21.78
N ILE A 840 10.96 17.53 -21.59
CA ILE A 840 11.54 17.90 -20.29
C ILE A 840 10.53 17.93 -19.15
N ASP A 841 9.33 18.48 -19.37
CA ASP A 841 8.35 18.64 -18.30
C ASP A 841 7.83 17.27 -17.84
N ILE A 842 7.47 16.40 -18.77
CA ILE A 842 6.95 15.07 -18.45
C ILE A 842 8.02 14.15 -17.85
N LEU A 843 9.26 14.28 -18.33
CA LEU A 843 10.39 13.55 -17.77
C LEU A 843 10.76 14.08 -16.38
N SER A 844 10.68 15.39 -16.13
CA SER A 844 10.97 15.97 -14.80
C SER A 844 9.89 15.59 -13.79
N GLU A 845 8.62 15.62 -14.20
CA GLU A 845 7.50 15.12 -13.39
C GLU A 845 7.67 13.63 -13.10
N GLY A 846 7.93 12.82 -14.12
CA GLY A 846 8.17 11.39 -13.97
C GLY A 846 9.41 11.09 -13.10
N TYR A 847 10.50 11.83 -13.28
CA TYR A 847 11.75 11.68 -12.52
C TYR A 847 11.50 11.98 -11.05
N THR A 848 10.76 13.05 -10.77
CA THR A 848 10.31 13.39 -9.41
C THR A 848 9.48 12.24 -8.86
N ASN A 849 8.47 11.79 -9.60
CA ASN A 849 7.59 10.73 -9.16
C ASN A 849 8.30 9.36 -8.99
N THR A 850 9.35 9.04 -9.73
CA THR A 850 10.04 7.75 -9.62
C THR A 850 11.18 7.76 -8.62
N PHE A 851 12.06 8.76 -8.67
CA PHE A 851 13.32 8.76 -7.92
C PHE A 851 13.32 9.73 -6.75
N ILE A 852 12.53 10.79 -6.84
CA ILE A 852 12.39 11.75 -5.75
C ILE A 852 11.19 11.29 -4.92
N LYS A 853 11.44 10.40 -3.96
CA LYS A 853 10.46 10.17 -2.89
C LYS A 853 10.14 11.56 -2.32
N LYS A 854 8.92 12.08 -2.56
CA LYS A 854 8.36 13.07 -1.64
C LYS A 854 8.42 12.37 -0.29
N ALA A 855 9.28 12.88 0.58
CA ALA A 855 9.56 12.29 1.86
C ALA A 855 8.23 11.92 2.51
N SER A 856 7.95 10.62 2.61
CA SER A 856 7.05 10.14 3.63
C SER A 856 7.72 10.59 4.93
N TYR A 857 7.13 11.57 5.60
CA TYR A 857 7.52 11.92 6.96
C TYR A 857 7.58 10.62 7.77
N GLY A 858 8.78 10.14 8.10
CA GLY A 858 8.94 8.96 8.96
C GLY A 858 10.06 7.97 8.62
N GLU A 859 10.72 8.01 7.46
CA GLU A 859 11.88 7.12 7.18
C GLU A 859 13.18 7.87 6.92
N ARG A 860 14.29 7.35 7.48
CA ARG A 860 15.65 7.76 7.14
C ARG A 860 15.99 7.28 5.74
N LEU A 861 16.75 8.07 4.99
CA LEU A 861 17.10 7.83 3.60
C LEU A 861 18.60 7.55 3.48
N ASP A 862 18.96 6.73 2.49
CA ASP A 862 20.36 6.49 2.13
C ASP A 862 21.08 7.83 1.92
N ILE A 863 22.16 8.03 2.66
CA ILE A 863 22.90 9.28 2.70
C ILE A 863 23.42 9.73 1.33
N SER A 864 23.66 8.79 0.41
CA SER A 864 24.06 9.09 -0.96
C SER A 864 22.99 9.88 -1.73
N THR A 865 21.72 9.74 -1.33
CA THR A 865 20.56 10.38 -1.97
C THR A 865 20.21 11.75 -1.42
N LEU A 866 20.82 12.15 -0.30
CA LEU A 866 20.55 13.42 0.38
C LEU A 866 21.41 14.56 -0.17
N CYS A 867 20.87 15.77 -0.24
CA CYS A 867 21.59 17.02 -0.48
C CYS A 867 21.03 18.09 0.47
N THR A 868 21.75 19.18 0.70
CA THR A 868 21.31 20.20 1.66
C THR A 868 19.98 20.80 1.23
N SER A 869 18.95 20.71 2.07
CA SER A 869 17.62 21.23 1.74
C SER A 869 17.60 22.76 1.70
N GLU A 870 16.58 23.36 1.09
CA GLU A 870 16.42 24.82 1.11
C GLU A 870 16.30 25.39 2.53
N ASN A 871 15.72 24.63 3.48
CA ASN A 871 15.69 25.01 4.90
C ASN A 871 17.08 24.96 5.53
N GLY A 872 17.87 23.91 5.23
CA GLY A 872 19.27 23.82 5.63
C GLY A 872 20.11 24.97 5.07
N LYS A 873 19.94 25.30 3.79
CA LYS A 873 20.60 26.45 3.15
C LYS A 873 20.22 27.77 3.82
N ALA A 874 18.94 28.00 4.08
CA ALA A 874 18.45 29.20 4.75
C ALA A 874 19.01 29.30 6.19
N PHE A 875 19.04 28.18 6.91
CA PHE A 875 19.61 28.11 8.25
C PHE A 875 21.09 28.46 8.28
N ILE A 876 21.91 27.82 7.43
CA ILE A 876 23.34 28.13 7.33
C ILE A 876 23.54 29.60 6.96
N LYS A 877 22.83 30.12 5.95
CA LYS A 877 22.88 31.55 5.58
C LYS A 877 22.43 32.49 6.70
N GLY A 878 21.59 32.05 7.64
CA GLY A 878 21.21 32.85 8.82
C GLY A 878 22.36 32.98 9.83
N TRP A 879 23.20 31.95 9.95
CA TRP A 879 24.41 31.98 10.77
C TRP A 879 25.58 32.70 10.08
N GLU A 880 25.67 32.61 8.75
CA GLU A 880 26.71 33.26 7.96
C GLU A 880 26.31 34.70 7.59
N SER A 881 27.08 35.70 8.02
CA SER A 881 26.84 37.09 7.59
C SER A 881 27.19 37.26 6.10
N LEU A 882 26.29 37.86 5.32
CA LEU A 882 26.54 38.15 3.89
C LEU A 882 27.54 39.31 3.73
N GLY A 883 28.75 39.01 3.26
CA GLY A 883 29.75 40.02 2.88
C GLY A 883 29.92 40.13 1.37
N LEU A 884 29.38 41.18 0.75
CA LEU A 884 29.54 41.40 -0.71
C LEU A 884 30.94 41.87 -1.12
N ASN A 885 31.75 42.33 -0.17
CA ASN A 885 33.17 42.62 -0.37
C ASN A 885 34.00 41.68 0.51
N ALA A 886 35.25 41.41 0.13
CA ALA A 886 36.15 40.61 0.93
C ALA A 886 36.37 41.24 2.32
N TYR A 887 36.30 40.42 3.37
CA TYR A 887 36.43 40.81 4.77
C TYR A 887 37.28 39.78 5.53
N ASN A 888 37.84 40.19 6.68
CA ASN A 888 38.53 39.24 7.56
C ASN A 888 37.52 38.62 8.53
N ASP A 889 37.45 37.29 8.58
CA ASP A 889 36.60 36.56 9.52
C ASP A 889 37.13 36.65 10.98
N SER A 890 36.48 35.95 11.91
CA SER A 890 36.84 35.97 13.33
C SER A 890 38.24 35.41 13.63
N GLU A 891 38.81 34.59 12.74
CA GLU A 891 40.18 34.05 12.83
C GLU A 891 41.18 34.91 12.04
N GLY A 892 40.72 35.98 11.40
CA GLY A 892 41.53 36.90 10.61
C GLY A 892 41.83 36.41 9.19
N TYR A 893 41.06 35.45 8.68
CA TYR A 893 41.21 34.94 7.31
C TYR A 893 40.34 35.69 6.32
N CYS A 894 40.82 35.84 5.09
CA CYS A 894 40.12 36.59 4.07
C CYS A 894 38.97 35.77 3.48
N THR A 895 37.76 36.32 3.58
CA THR A 895 36.49 35.64 3.33
C THR A 895 35.53 36.55 2.55
N ILE A 896 34.60 35.98 1.77
CA ILE A 896 33.58 36.72 1.02
C ILE A 896 32.25 35.95 0.96
N GLY A 897 31.15 36.61 0.59
CA GLY A 897 29.84 35.98 0.46
C GLY A 897 29.30 35.47 1.80
N PHE A 898 28.71 34.27 1.78
CA PHE A 898 28.27 33.53 2.97
C PHE A 898 29.40 32.64 3.49
N GLY A 899 30.45 33.24 4.04
CA GLY A 899 31.55 32.48 4.68
C GLY A 899 32.52 31.77 3.73
N HIS A 900 32.61 32.17 2.45
CA HIS A 900 33.57 31.59 1.49
C HIS A 900 35.00 32.04 1.78
N LEU A 901 35.83 31.13 2.27
CA LEU A 901 37.25 31.37 2.54
C LEU A 901 38.04 31.54 1.23
N ILE A 902 38.63 32.73 1.03
CA ILE A 902 39.54 33.02 -0.09
C ILE A 902 40.94 32.49 0.22
N GLU A 903 41.48 32.86 1.39
CA GLU A 903 42.84 32.47 1.81
C GLU A 903 43.00 32.56 3.34
N LYS A 904 43.86 31.72 3.93
CA LYS A 904 44.20 31.74 5.38
C LYS A 904 45.19 32.85 5.75
N LEU A 905 45.01 34.02 5.17
CA LEU A 905 45.74 35.25 5.43
C LEU A 905 44.74 36.40 5.44
N ARG A 906 45.09 37.50 6.11
CA ARG A 906 44.27 38.70 6.09
C ARG A 906 44.13 39.23 4.65
N CYS A 907 42.98 39.81 4.32
CA CYS A 907 42.72 40.38 3.00
C CYS A 907 43.76 41.43 2.59
N GLU A 908 44.31 42.18 3.55
CA GLU A 908 45.37 43.18 3.30
C GLU A 908 46.73 42.56 2.91
N ASN A 909 46.92 41.27 3.20
CA ASN A 909 48.19 40.56 3.00
C ASN A 909 48.20 39.69 1.73
N ILE A 910 47.12 39.74 0.94
CA ILE A 910 46.98 38.96 -0.28
C ILE A 910 46.58 39.86 -1.47
N THR A 911 46.91 39.41 -2.66
CA THR A 911 46.29 39.94 -3.88
C THR A 911 44.99 39.18 -4.10
N LEU A 912 43.84 39.84 -3.94
CA LEU A 912 42.54 39.21 -4.19
C LEU A 912 42.47 38.68 -5.64
N PRO A 913 41.88 37.49 -5.86
CA PRO A 913 41.53 37.02 -7.20
C PRO A 913 40.74 38.07 -7.97
N SER A 914 40.96 38.17 -9.30
CA SER A 914 40.34 39.21 -10.15
C SER A 914 38.81 39.21 -10.07
N GLU A 915 38.21 38.04 -9.82
CA GLU A 915 36.77 37.87 -9.64
C GLU A 915 36.21 38.48 -8.34
N TYR A 916 37.07 38.81 -7.37
CA TYR A 916 36.69 39.38 -6.06
C TYR A 916 37.18 40.81 -5.82
N GLN A 917 38.06 41.34 -6.68
CA GLN A 917 38.67 42.67 -6.55
C GLN A 917 37.65 43.84 -6.59
N GLY A 918 36.44 43.63 -7.10
CA GLY A 918 35.36 44.62 -7.17
C GLY A 918 34.13 44.29 -6.32
N GLY A 919 34.22 43.29 -5.43
CA GLY A 919 33.07 42.73 -4.74
C GLY A 919 32.19 41.84 -5.66
N ILE A 920 31.18 41.21 -5.07
CA ILE A 920 30.27 40.29 -5.74
C ILE A 920 28.81 40.73 -5.59
N THR A 921 27.94 40.28 -6.49
CA THR A 921 26.49 40.47 -6.34
C THR A 921 25.92 39.47 -5.35
N GLN A 922 24.71 39.72 -4.83
CA GLN A 922 24.02 38.78 -3.96
C GLN A 922 23.75 37.43 -4.66
N ASP A 923 23.42 37.45 -5.96
CA ASP A 923 23.23 36.21 -6.72
C ASP A 923 24.55 35.47 -6.92
N LYS A 924 25.66 36.21 -7.14
CA LYS A 924 26.98 35.58 -7.18
C LYS A 924 27.39 34.98 -5.83
N ALA A 925 27.02 35.61 -4.72
CA ALA A 925 27.22 35.06 -3.38
C ALA A 925 26.41 33.77 -3.14
N LYS A 926 25.19 33.69 -3.69
CA LYS A 926 24.39 32.44 -3.66
C LYS A 926 25.05 31.34 -4.50
N GLU A 927 25.52 31.67 -5.71
CA GLU A 927 26.23 30.70 -6.56
C GLU A 927 27.48 30.13 -5.87
N ILE A 928 28.27 30.99 -5.23
CA ILE A 928 29.48 30.56 -4.49
C ILE A 928 29.08 29.68 -3.30
N PHE A 929 28.05 30.07 -2.56
CA PHE A 929 27.54 29.29 -1.43
C PHE A 929 27.05 27.90 -1.84
N ASP A 930 26.25 27.80 -2.91
CA ASP A 930 25.75 26.52 -3.41
C ASP A 930 26.90 25.63 -3.91
N ALA A 931 27.94 26.22 -4.51
CA ALA A 931 29.16 25.50 -4.90
C ALA A 931 29.97 25.02 -3.68
N ASP A 932 30.05 25.81 -2.62
CA ASP A 932 30.72 25.43 -1.37
C ASP A 932 29.98 24.34 -0.61
N LEU A 933 28.65 24.28 -0.66
CA LEU A 933 27.92 23.21 0.03
C LEU A 933 28.30 21.81 -0.44
N ILE A 934 28.60 21.64 -1.73
CA ILE A 934 28.95 20.34 -2.33
C ILE A 934 30.10 19.67 -1.57
N ARG A 935 31.13 20.42 -1.15
CA ARG A 935 32.28 19.84 -0.42
C ARG A 935 31.91 19.41 1.00
N PHE A 936 31.02 20.14 1.68
CA PHE A 936 30.57 19.78 3.03
C PHE A 936 29.59 18.61 3.00
N GLU A 937 28.66 18.58 2.03
CA GLU A 937 27.81 17.41 1.75
C GLU A 937 28.65 16.16 1.48
N ASN A 938 29.69 16.27 0.66
CA ASN A 938 30.62 15.18 0.41
C ASN A 938 31.39 14.78 1.67
N GLY A 939 31.72 15.72 2.56
CA GLY A 939 32.32 15.43 3.86
C GLY A 939 31.41 14.58 4.75
N VAL A 940 30.12 14.92 4.83
CA VAL A 940 29.11 14.14 5.55
C VAL A 940 28.96 12.74 4.92
N LYS A 941 28.77 12.66 3.60
CA LYS A 941 28.60 11.40 2.84
C LYS A 941 29.83 10.48 2.89
N ARG A 942 31.03 11.06 3.06
CA ARG A 942 32.27 10.29 3.17
C ARG A 942 32.38 9.57 4.50
N ASP A 943 32.00 10.23 5.60
CA ASP A 943 32.32 9.76 6.95
C ASP A 943 31.12 9.09 7.65
N ILE A 944 29.88 9.31 7.16
CA ILE A 944 28.67 8.68 7.68
C ILE A 944 28.13 7.67 6.68
N HIS A 945 27.77 6.48 7.18
CA HIS A 945 27.46 5.29 6.37
C HIS A 945 26.08 4.68 6.66
N VAL A 946 25.28 5.35 7.49
CA VAL A 946 23.91 4.94 7.84
C VAL A 946 22.91 5.86 7.17
N ASP A 947 21.66 5.42 7.11
CA ASP A 947 20.56 6.24 6.62
C ASP A 947 20.31 7.42 7.57
N LEU A 948 19.94 8.57 7.02
CA LEU A 948 19.63 9.80 7.77
C LEU A 948 18.30 10.42 7.28
N TYR A 949 17.58 11.08 8.17
CA TYR A 949 16.55 12.01 7.74
C TYR A 949 17.19 13.22 7.05
N GLN A 950 16.43 13.89 6.17
CA GLN A 950 16.88 15.12 5.51
C GLN A 950 17.36 16.18 6.53
N TYR A 951 16.67 16.32 7.66
CA TYR A 951 17.04 17.28 8.69
C TYR A 951 18.28 16.86 9.49
N GLU A 952 18.48 15.57 9.74
CA GLU A 952 19.71 15.07 10.36
C GLU A 952 20.92 15.37 9.46
N PHE A 953 20.76 15.17 8.14
CA PHE A 953 21.77 15.52 7.14
C PHE A 953 22.05 17.03 7.09
N ASP A 954 21.03 17.87 7.07
CA ASP A 954 21.18 19.33 7.04
C ASP A 954 21.92 19.86 8.29
N ALA A 955 21.64 19.31 9.47
CA ALA A 955 22.34 19.64 10.71
C ALA A 955 23.83 19.28 10.65
N LEU A 956 24.16 18.12 10.09
CA LEU A 956 25.54 17.66 9.92
C LEU A 956 26.29 18.48 8.87
N VAL A 957 25.63 18.89 7.79
CA VAL A 957 26.21 19.81 6.81
C VAL A 957 26.47 21.17 7.43
N SER A 958 25.54 21.72 8.24
CA SER A 958 25.77 22.98 8.96
C SER A 958 26.97 22.89 9.91
N LEU A 959 27.11 21.77 10.63
CA LEU A 959 28.24 21.52 11.50
C LEU A 959 29.56 21.52 10.72
N LEU A 960 29.62 20.81 9.59
CA LEU A 960 30.81 20.74 8.74
C LEU A 960 31.10 22.07 8.04
N PHE A 961 30.08 22.85 7.68
CA PHE A 961 30.26 24.20 7.14
C PHE A 961 31.01 25.08 8.16
N ASN A 962 30.67 24.96 9.44
CA ASN A 962 31.33 25.71 10.52
C ASN A 962 32.71 25.17 10.90
N CYS A 963 32.88 23.85 10.92
CA CYS A 963 34.08 23.21 11.47
C CYS A 963 35.09 22.75 10.40
N GLY A 964 34.72 22.77 9.12
CA GLY A 964 35.52 22.34 7.98
C GLY A 964 35.18 20.94 7.46
N GLU A 965 35.39 20.71 6.15
CA GLU A 965 35.00 19.49 5.43
C GLU A 965 35.66 18.19 5.92
N PHE A 966 36.80 18.27 6.60
CA PHE A 966 37.55 17.13 7.14
C PHE A 966 37.35 16.92 8.64
N PHE A 967 36.41 17.62 9.28
CA PHE A 967 36.22 17.57 10.72
C PHE A 967 36.02 16.14 11.27
N PHE A 968 35.17 15.34 10.62
CA PHE A 968 34.97 13.93 10.97
C PHE A 968 36.17 13.05 10.58
N ALA A 969 36.68 13.16 9.35
CA ALA A 969 37.86 12.43 8.90
C ALA A 969 39.12 12.66 9.77
N ALA A 970 39.28 13.85 10.36
CA ALA A 970 40.34 14.18 11.31
C ALA A 970 40.04 13.72 12.75
N ASN A 971 38.97 12.95 12.95
CA ASN A 971 38.50 12.39 14.21
C ASN A 971 38.30 13.45 15.31
N LYS A 972 37.75 14.62 14.95
CA LYS A 972 37.53 15.74 15.88
C LYS A 972 36.24 15.64 16.69
N ALA A 973 35.31 14.77 16.30
CA ALA A 973 34.11 14.41 17.07
C ALA A 973 33.89 12.89 17.05
N PRO A 974 34.76 12.11 17.72
CA PRO A 974 34.75 10.65 17.67
C PRO A 974 33.46 10.02 18.23
N ALA A 975 32.87 10.63 19.27
CA ALA A 975 31.66 10.14 19.89
C ALA A 975 30.43 10.36 18.99
N LEU A 976 30.24 11.58 18.46
CA LEU A 976 29.24 11.90 17.44
C LEU A 976 29.31 10.94 16.26
N LEU A 977 30.50 10.80 15.65
CA LEU A 977 30.70 9.95 14.48
C LEU A 977 30.41 8.46 14.77
N ARG A 978 30.87 7.94 15.91
CA ARG A 978 30.63 6.56 16.34
C ARG A 978 29.15 6.28 16.56
N LEU A 979 28.46 7.18 17.27
CA LEU A 979 27.05 7.02 17.63
C LEU A 979 26.15 7.07 16.40
N ILE A 980 26.38 8.03 15.48
CA ILE A 980 25.61 8.10 14.23
C ILE A 980 25.82 6.81 13.42
N ASN A 981 27.07 6.39 13.19
CA ASN A 981 27.35 5.18 12.41
C ASN A 981 26.95 3.86 13.11
N SER A 982 26.52 3.93 14.37
CA SER A 982 25.92 2.81 15.12
C SER A 982 24.39 2.91 15.21
N GLU A 983 23.78 3.84 14.46
CA GLU A 983 22.34 4.12 14.44
C GLU A 983 21.77 4.60 15.81
N GLU A 984 22.64 5.10 16.71
CA GLU A 984 22.25 5.69 18.00
C GLU A 984 21.98 7.21 17.87
N TYR A 985 20.99 7.57 17.05
CA TYR A 985 20.75 8.95 16.58
C TYR A 985 20.46 9.99 17.67
N GLU A 986 19.66 9.66 18.69
CA GLU A 986 19.38 10.60 19.79
C GLU A 986 20.62 10.86 20.64
N SER A 987 21.37 9.81 20.97
CA SER A 987 22.66 9.92 21.67
C SER A 987 23.65 10.74 20.86
N ALA A 988 23.70 10.51 19.54
CA ALA A 988 24.54 11.28 18.63
C ALA A 988 24.18 12.77 18.64
N ALA A 989 22.89 13.12 18.61
CA ALA A 989 22.48 14.52 18.62
C ALA A 989 23.03 15.28 19.83
N ASN A 990 23.07 14.66 21.01
CA ASN A 990 23.59 15.28 22.22
C ASN A 990 25.07 15.68 22.10
N GLU A 991 25.85 14.95 21.30
CA GLU A 991 27.28 15.24 21.10
C GLU A 991 27.52 16.55 20.33
N PHE A 992 26.52 17.11 19.64
CA PHE A 992 26.64 18.47 19.06
C PHE A 992 26.94 19.50 20.15
N LEU A 993 26.35 19.34 21.34
CA LEU A 993 26.43 20.29 22.45
C LEU A 993 27.85 20.37 23.05
N ASP A 994 28.71 19.39 22.78
CA ASP A 994 30.10 19.36 23.23
C ASP A 994 31.06 20.09 22.28
N ILE A 995 30.62 20.43 21.06
CA ILE A 995 31.46 21.03 20.00
C ILE A 995 31.38 22.57 20.07
N THR A 996 31.79 23.16 21.20
CA THR A 996 31.56 24.58 21.52
C THR A 996 32.83 25.43 21.68
N ASN A 997 34.02 24.88 21.41
CA ASN A 997 35.32 25.56 21.57
C ASN A 997 35.47 26.26 22.93
N HIS A 998 35.50 25.48 24.01
CA HIS A 998 35.57 25.98 25.40
C HIS A 998 34.38 26.86 25.84
N GLY A 999 33.17 26.58 25.31
CA GLY A 999 31.95 27.27 25.72
C GLY A 999 31.77 28.66 25.09
N ASN A 1000 32.30 28.87 23.88
CA ASN A 1000 32.03 30.09 23.12
C ASN A 1000 30.51 30.27 22.96
N THR A 1001 29.99 31.42 23.40
CA THR A 1001 28.53 31.65 23.47
C THR A 1001 27.83 31.56 22.11
N GLY A 1002 28.49 31.96 21.02
CA GLY A 1002 27.95 31.84 19.68
C GLY A 1002 27.88 30.38 19.22
N LEU A 1003 28.94 29.61 19.49
CA LEU A 1003 28.96 28.18 19.17
C LEU A 1003 27.98 27.38 20.05
N VAL A 1004 27.83 27.70 21.33
CA VAL A 1004 26.81 27.08 22.19
C VAL A 1004 25.41 27.25 21.60
N ARG A 1005 25.06 28.45 21.13
CA ARG A 1005 23.77 28.71 20.47
C ARG A 1005 23.65 27.96 19.14
N ARG A 1006 24.68 28.02 18.28
CA ARG A 1006 24.67 27.33 16.97
C ARG A 1006 24.57 25.82 17.11
N ARG A 1007 25.32 25.21 18.04
CA ARG A 1007 25.25 23.77 18.34
C ARG A 1007 23.90 23.35 18.91
N SER A 1008 23.29 24.18 19.76
CA SER A 1008 21.93 23.93 20.27
C SER A 1008 20.90 23.98 19.14
N ALA A 1009 21.03 24.93 18.22
CA ALA A 1009 20.15 25.05 17.06
C ALA A 1009 20.34 23.87 16.08
N GLU A 1010 21.58 23.46 15.79
CA GLU A 1010 21.87 22.29 14.96
C GLU A 1010 21.40 20.97 15.61
N ASN A 1011 21.55 20.82 16.94
CA ASN A 1011 20.96 19.72 17.71
C ASN A 1011 19.43 19.71 17.57
N ASN A 1012 18.78 20.88 17.61
CA ASN A 1012 17.33 21.01 17.47
C ASN A 1012 16.85 20.70 16.04
N ILE A 1013 17.64 21.03 15.01
CA ILE A 1013 17.39 20.52 13.66
C ILE A 1013 17.47 18.99 13.68
N PHE A 1014 18.54 18.43 14.23
CA PHE A 1014 18.81 16.99 14.22
C PHE A 1014 17.75 16.17 14.97
N LEU A 1015 17.22 16.66 16.09
CA LEU A 1015 16.21 15.94 16.88
C LEU A 1015 14.77 16.25 16.47
N ASN A 1016 14.49 17.51 16.15
CA ASN A 1016 13.11 18.02 16.10
C ASN A 1016 12.74 18.63 14.74
N ASN A 1017 13.65 18.65 13.76
CA ASN A 1017 13.42 19.28 12.45
C ASN A 1017 13.05 20.77 12.57
N ILE A 1018 13.58 21.47 13.58
CA ILE A 1018 13.33 22.90 13.83
C ILE A 1018 14.54 23.72 13.38
N TYR A 1019 14.39 24.50 12.32
CA TYR A 1019 15.41 25.39 11.78
C TYR A 1019 15.26 26.79 12.38
N ASP A 1020 15.95 27.05 13.49
CA ASP A 1020 16.01 28.38 14.11
C ASP A 1020 17.43 28.96 14.04
N SER A 1021 17.65 29.89 13.12
CA SER A 1021 18.92 30.61 12.95
C SER A 1021 18.91 32.02 13.55
N SER A 1022 18.03 32.31 14.51
CA SER A 1022 18.06 33.56 15.25
C SER A 1022 19.19 33.55 16.30
N HIS A 1023 20.06 34.58 16.31
CA HIS A 1023 21.21 34.65 17.24
C HIS A 1023 21.59 36.05 17.71
#